data_AF-A0A428MQL1-F1
#
_entry.id   AF-A0A428MQL1-F1
#
_cell.length_a   1.000
_cell.length_b   1.000
_cell.length_c   1.000
_cell.angle_alpha   90.00
_cell.angle_beta   90.00
_cell.angle_gamma   90.00
#
_symmetry.space_group_name_H-M   'P 1'
#
loop_
_entity.id
_entity.type
_entity.pdbx_description
1 polymer ?
#
loop_
_entity_poly.entity_id
_entity_poly.type
_entity_poly.pdbx_seq_one_letter_code
_entity_poly.pdbx_strand_id
1 'polypeptide(L)'
;MNRNRCSDIPENLISHSLKDDSSLEPSRREFLVGLGGTAVLTALSTSTAFAQAPESALNVARVAVPTSLTMASENKISALNDGFTPTNSLDRSHAHYAVWAEPSTGSRKGWVQYDWSEPVNINKVDIYWAVDRPRPGELPGSYVYRIAAPESYRILYWNGSEFVPVPQPEGLGIALDTFNATTFEPVKTSKLRIEVVPQPDRPAGILEWKVFNYGPIPSLPPVVDAGVDRSVVSNGQTFLSGKVTWLEDSSRNKARWVKTTGPGAVAFADSSSMLTTATFTQPGDYTLALQATGSKGPMRTIGVHVEPTPPADRLNVVYTRKYSIDGQLWRERAKVLIVNWIPHCIAMCERTDIPAMRGDGGIDNFIEASKANRGEPHGRHKGYVFSNAWVHQTVESMCIALMVDPQGDPEIVKAQELMRATLERWIPVILAAQMPDGYLQTAYILADRKEWPERWSPEHRGNHEGYVSGYFIESAINHYTLTDGKDLRLYNAAKKLADCWAANIGPGKKEWFDGHQEMEQALVRFGRFVNDQEENHRGDAYISLAKFLLDSRRGGNEYDQSHLPLGQQYEAVGHAVRATYFYSGMADIAAETQDHDYQSAVISLWDNMVNKKYYLTGGIGSGETSEGFGPNYSLRNEAYCETCSSCGLVFFQYKLNLAYHDAKYADLYEQTMYNALLGGLALDGQSYCYTNPLVNTERAKWHVCPCCVGNIARTLLMIPTWTYVKSSDGLYVNMFVGSRIHVGKVAGTNVEVVQKTEYPWHGTISIVVNPEEAKTFSVYVRIPDRTTSKLYKESPRVRGVKRFAVNGQEQMPVIRKGYAVVTREWKAGDRIDLELPIEPQRVVADSHVKADQDLVALKYGPLVYNVETKDNGTIEQKPGNAPLRAEWRADLLGGVMVISGQWEDGSPMLAVPNFARMNRVTSPHEYPRDTERDLAPGSRPSIDSKVWI
;
A
#
# COMPACT_ATOMS: atom_id res chain seq x y z
N MET A 1 -50.36 -15.75 15.60
CA MET A 1 -51.39 -15.99 16.65
C MET A 1 -50.72 -15.92 18.02
N ASN A 2 -51.47 -15.61 19.09
CA ASN A 2 -51.18 -15.76 20.55
C ASN A 2 -49.72 -15.53 21.03
N ARG A 3 -49.34 -14.52 21.83
CA ARG A 3 -50.03 -13.61 22.80
C ARG A 3 -50.54 -14.27 24.09
N ASN A 4 -49.90 -13.91 25.21
CA ASN A 4 -50.33 -13.78 26.63
C ASN A 4 -49.26 -12.89 27.33
N ARG A 5 -49.47 -11.92 28.25
CA ARG A 5 -50.48 -11.62 29.33
C ARG A 5 -50.37 -12.54 30.56
N CYS A 6 -50.52 -12.11 31.83
CA CYS A 6 -50.72 -10.81 32.54
C CYS A 6 -50.54 -11.06 34.08
N SER A 7 -50.48 -10.12 35.06
CA SER A 7 -50.31 -8.65 35.13
C SER A 7 -50.20 -8.16 36.60
N ASP A 8 -49.38 -7.13 36.85
CA ASP A 8 -49.58 -5.93 37.72
C ASP A 8 -50.22 -5.91 39.14
N ILE A 9 -49.80 -4.88 39.92
CA ILE A 9 -50.57 -4.14 40.98
C ILE A 9 -50.75 -4.85 42.36
N PRO A 10 -50.93 -4.18 43.54
CA PRO A 10 -51.18 -2.73 43.84
C PRO A 10 -50.28 -2.01 44.92
N GLU A 11 -50.12 -0.67 44.79
CA GLU A 11 -50.39 0.43 45.80
C GLU A 11 -49.70 0.49 47.21
N ASN A 12 -49.62 1.61 47.99
CA ASN A 12 -49.92 3.08 47.94
C ASN A 12 -49.28 3.76 49.22
N LEU A 13 -49.30 5.07 49.60
CA LEU A 13 -49.74 6.41 49.11
C LEU A 13 -49.08 7.53 50.00
N ILE A 14 -49.11 8.81 49.56
CA ILE A 14 -49.19 10.08 50.38
C ILE A 14 -48.03 10.49 51.34
N SER A 15 -47.65 11.78 51.52
CA SER A 15 -47.73 13.02 50.69
C SER A 15 -46.98 14.21 51.35
N HIS A 16 -46.54 15.21 50.55
CA HIS A 16 -46.54 16.69 50.86
C HIS A 16 -45.77 17.24 52.11
N SER A 17 -45.31 18.50 52.21
CA SER A 17 -45.38 19.71 51.35
C SER A 17 -44.44 20.85 51.84
N LEU A 18 -43.72 21.54 50.92
CA LEU A 18 -43.30 22.98 51.00
C LEU A 18 -42.30 23.38 52.14
N LYS A 19 -41.52 24.48 52.14
CA LYS A 19 -41.28 25.63 51.21
C LYS A 19 -39.95 26.38 51.55
N ASP A 20 -39.47 27.24 50.62
CA ASP A 20 -38.93 28.63 50.74
C ASP A 20 -38.23 29.11 52.06
N ASP A 21 -37.15 29.92 52.09
CA ASP A 21 -36.27 30.51 51.05
C ASP A 21 -34.95 31.12 51.67
N SER A 22 -33.99 31.49 50.81
CA SER A 22 -33.06 32.63 50.89
C SER A 22 -32.13 32.91 52.11
N SER A 23 -30.82 32.67 51.88
CA SER A 23 -29.74 33.70 51.89
C SER A 23 -28.99 34.15 53.18
N LEU A 24 -27.82 34.77 52.92
CA LEU A 24 -26.96 35.67 53.74
C LEU A 24 -25.85 35.10 54.65
N GLU A 25 -24.64 35.10 54.07
CA GLU A 25 -23.33 35.47 54.68
C GLU A 25 -23.38 36.85 55.42
N PRO A 26 -22.41 37.26 56.30
CA PRO A 26 -20.97 37.00 56.14
C PRO A 26 -20.00 36.94 57.38
N SER A 27 -18.77 36.47 57.08
CA SER A 27 -17.46 37.01 57.52
C SER A 27 -16.82 36.82 58.94
N ARG A 28 -15.56 36.31 58.88
CA ARG A 28 -14.28 36.83 59.47
C ARG A 28 -13.99 36.98 60.99
N ARG A 29 -13.00 36.16 61.41
CA ARG A 29 -11.68 36.50 62.05
C ARG A 29 -11.51 36.65 63.59
N GLU A 30 -10.22 36.50 63.95
CA GLU A 30 -9.52 36.76 65.23
C GLU A 30 -9.91 35.86 66.43
N PHE A 31 -9.09 34.97 67.02
CA PHE A 31 -7.62 34.72 67.11
C PHE A 31 -6.90 35.40 68.30
N LEU A 32 -5.97 34.65 68.94
CA LEU A 32 -5.22 34.89 70.21
C LEU A 32 -5.94 34.47 71.53
N VAL A 33 -5.26 34.07 72.62
CA VAL A 33 -4.11 33.14 72.82
C VAL A 33 -3.85 32.94 74.33
N GLY A 34 -3.46 31.73 74.76
CA GLY A 34 -2.84 31.45 76.07
C GLY A 34 -3.79 31.27 77.27
N LEU A 35 -3.34 30.71 78.41
CA LEU A 35 -2.04 30.07 78.71
C LEU A 35 -2.10 29.23 80.00
N GLY A 36 -1.37 28.10 80.06
CA GLY A 36 -0.96 27.42 81.30
C GLY A 36 -1.67 26.09 81.65
N GLY A 37 -0.91 25.14 82.22
CA GLY A 37 -1.45 23.89 82.82
C GLY A 37 -0.81 22.58 82.32
N THR A 38 0.42 22.27 82.75
CA THR A 38 0.99 20.89 82.68
C THR A 38 0.40 20.04 83.83
N ALA A 39 0.36 18.69 83.83
CA ALA A 39 1.30 17.71 83.28
C ALA A 39 0.73 16.27 83.19
N VAL A 40 1.61 15.31 82.80
CA VAL A 40 1.52 13.83 82.91
C VAL A 40 0.81 13.07 81.78
N LEU A 41 1.44 11.96 81.37
CA LEU A 41 1.05 11.07 80.27
C LEU A 41 0.06 9.99 80.73
N THR A 42 -0.83 9.57 79.83
CA THR A 42 -0.86 8.19 79.29
C THR A 42 -1.73 8.16 78.03
N ALA A 43 -1.48 7.22 77.12
CA ALA A 43 -2.15 7.16 75.82
C ALA A 43 -2.93 5.85 75.64
N LEU A 44 -4.12 5.91 75.03
CA LEU A 44 -4.42 5.23 73.76
C LEU A 44 -5.87 5.49 73.28
N SER A 45 -6.06 5.30 71.97
CA SER A 45 -7.33 5.01 71.27
C SER A 45 -8.59 5.85 71.61
N THR A 46 -8.87 6.85 70.78
CA THR A 46 -10.24 7.15 70.31
C THR A 46 -10.25 7.27 68.79
N SER A 47 -11.24 6.64 68.15
CA SER A 47 -11.40 6.63 66.69
C SER A 47 -12.19 7.85 66.22
N THR A 48 -11.61 8.66 65.34
CA THR A 48 -12.39 9.58 64.49
C THR A 48 -12.98 8.81 63.30
N ALA A 49 -14.17 9.20 62.88
CA ALA A 49 -14.94 8.43 61.90
C ALA A 49 -14.29 8.42 60.50
N PHE A 50 -14.25 7.25 59.87
CA PHE A 50 -14.14 7.18 58.42
C PHE A 50 -15.39 7.83 57.81
N ALA A 51 -15.19 8.85 56.99
CA ALA A 51 -16.19 9.23 56.00
C ALA A 51 -16.43 8.04 55.05
N GLN A 52 -17.59 8.02 54.39
CA GLN A 52 -17.95 6.94 53.46
C GLN A 52 -16.82 6.68 52.44
N ALA A 53 -16.57 5.39 52.17
CA ALA A 53 -15.65 4.99 51.12
C ALA A 53 -16.03 5.68 49.79
N PRO A 54 -15.05 6.14 48.99
CA PRO A 54 -15.33 6.66 47.66
C PRO A 54 -16.10 5.66 46.81
N GLU A 55 -16.85 6.17 45.84
CA GLU A 55 -17.32 5.36 44.72
C GLU A 55 -16.13 4.61 44.09
N SER A 56 -16.36 3.37 43.65
CA SER A 56 -15.30 2.50 43.14
C SER A 56 -14.51 3.19 42.03
N ALA A 57 -13.20 3.37 42.23
CA ALA A 57 -12.36 4.15 41.32
C ALA A 57 -12.47 3.65 39.87
N LEU A 58 -12.92 4.54 38.99
CA LEU A 58 -13.22 4.30 37.60
C LEU A 58 -11.96 4.45 36.73
N ASN A 59 -11.87 3.62 35.69
CA ASN A 59 -10.80 3.68 34.71
C ASN A 59 -11.01 4.87 33.75
N VAL A 60 -10.49 6.05 34.09
CA VAL A 60 -10.56 7.25 33.24
C VAL A 60 -9.79 7.11 31.94
N ALA A 61 -8.92 6.10 31.78
CA ALA A 61 -8.28 5.81 30.49
C ALA A 61 -9.29 5.46 29.38
N ARG A 62 -10.49 4.91 29.70
CA ARG A 62 -11.52 4.55 28.71
C ARG A 62 -11.94 5.72 27.78
N VAL A 63 -11.79 6.95 28.24
CA VAL A 63 -12.12 8.18 27.50
C VAL A 63 -10.91 9.09 27.27
N ALA A 64 -9.70 8.54 27.33
CA ALA A 64 -8.49 9.19 26.86
C ALA A 64 -8.28 8.96 25.35
N VAL A 65 -7.59 9.89 24.70
CA VAL A 65 -7.02 9.70 23.37
C VAL A 65 -5.57 9.23 23.52
N PRO A 66 -5.22 8.02 23.05
CA PRO A 66 -3.85 7.52 23.13
C PRO A 66 -2.96 8.08 21.99
N THR A 67 -1.68 8.31 22.31
CA THR A 67 -0.61 8.78 21.40
C THR A 67 0.73 8.12 21.76
N SER A 68 1.70 8.12 20.85
CA SER A 68 2.98 7.41 21.01
C SER A 68 4.15 8.12 20.32
N LEU A 69 5.38 7.70 20.63
CA LEU A 69 6.59 8.16 19.94
C LEU A 69 6.78 7.54 18.55
N THR A 70 6.50 6.24 18.45
CA THR A 70 6.69 5.41 17.25
C THR A 70 5.37 4.73 16.89
N MET A 71 5.15 4.42 15.62
CA MET A 71 4.03 3.59 15.15
C MET A 71 4.55 2.57 14.13
N ALA A 72 3.94 1.38 14.14
CA ALA A 72 4.26 0.27 13.25
C ALA A 72 2.95 -0.45 12.85
N SER A 73 2.97 -1.24 11.79
CA SER A 73 1.78 -1.89 11.17
C SER A 73 0.95 -2.75 12.13
N GLU A 74 1.66 -3.47 12.99
CA GLU A 74 1.15 -4.46 13.92
C GLU A 74 0.57 -3.84 15.21
N ASN A 75 0.82 -2.55 15.43
CA ASN A 75 0.48 -1.82 16.64
C ASN A 75 -0.88 -1.13 16.56
N LYS A 76 -1.89 -1.61 17.30
CA LYS A 76 -3.15 -0.86 17.45
C LYS A 76 -3.12 -0.03 18.72
N ILE A 77 -2.87 1.27 18.58
CA ILE A 77 -2.71 2.18 19.71
C ILE A 77 -3.96 2.30 20.59
N SER A 78 -5.13 2.00 20.02
CA SER A 78 -6.41 1.88 20.74
C SER A 78 -6.53 0.64 21.63
N ALA A 79 -5.62 -0.34 21.53
CA ALA A 79 -5.53 -1.48 22.45
C ALA A 79 -4.89 -1.12 23.81
N LEU A 80 -4.37 0.10 23.98
CA LEU A 80 -3.94 0.58 25.28
C LEU A 80 -5.14 0.80 26.22
N ASN A 81 -6.31 1.17 25.70
CA ASN A 81 -7.50 1.53 26.48
C ASN A 81 -8.82 1.04 25.86
N ASP A 82 -8.84 -0.10 25.16
CA ASP A 82 -10.11 -0.65 24.67
C ASP A 82 -10.99 -1.24 25.78
N GLY A 83 -10.42 -1.46 26.98
CA GLY A 83 -11.10 -1.99 28.15
C GLY A 83 -11.02 -3.51 28.29
N PHE A 84 -10.23 -4.18 27.44
CA PHE A 84 -9.97 -5.60 27.52
C PHE A 84 -9.35 -6.00 28.87
N THR A 85 -9.43 -7.29 29.19
CA THR A 85 -8.84 -7.88 30.40
C THR A 85 -8.12 -9.15 29.95
N PRO A 86 -6.80 -9.08 29.69
CA PRO A 86 -6.06 -10.17 29.06
C PRO A 86 -6.01 -11.43 29.92
N THR A 87 -6.08 -12.59 29.26
CA THR A 87 -6.05 -13.90 29.92
C THR A 87 -4.63 -14.29 30.35
N ASN A 88 -3.60 -13.81 29.62
CA ASN A 88 -2.17 -14.03 29.83
C ASN A 88 -1.38 -13.07 28.91
N SER A 89 -0.06 -12.97 29.06
CA SER A 89 0.80 -12.11 28.24
C SER A 89 0.97 -12.61 26.79
N LEU A 90 0.58 -13.86 26.51
CA LEU A 90 0.50 -14.45 25.16
C LEU A 90 -0.89 -14.28 24.51
N ASP A 91 -1.82 -13.57 25.14
CA ASP A 91 -3.17 -13.34 24.60
C ASP A 91 -3.10 -12.49 23.33
N ARG A 92 -3.83 -12.92 22.30
CA ARG A 92 -3.95 -12.28 20.98
C ARG A 92 -5.39 -12.36 20.46
N SER A 93 -6.36 -12.56 21.36
CA SER A 93 -7.79 -12.43 21.04
C SER A 93 -8.18 -10.98 20.72
N HIS A 94 -7.43 -10.04 21.30
CA HIS A 94 -7.45 -8.61 21.00
C HIS A 94 -6.07 -8.17 20.48
N ALA A 95 -6.00 -6.96 19.95
CA ALA A 95 -4.73 -6.37 19.53
C ALA A 95 -3.86 -5.99 20.75
N HIS A 96 -2.63 -5.56 20.47
CA HIS A 96 -1.67 -5.11 21.48
C HIS A 96 -0.86 -3.94 20.91
N TYR A 97 0.06 -3.42 21.71
CA TYR A 97 0.93 -2.31 21.33
C TYR A 97 2.39 -2.56 21.68
N ALA A 98 3.28 -2.59 20.68
CA ALA A 98 4.71 -2.75 20.85
C ALA A 98 5.42 -1.39 20.85
N VAL A 99 5.94 -0.97 22.02
CA VAL A 99 6.70 0.28 22.18
C VAL A 99 8.14 0.04 21.75
N TRP A 100 8.56 0.72 20.67
CA TRP A 100 9.93 0.63 20.15
C TRP A 100 10.86 1.67 20.79
N ALA A 101 12.18 1.39 20.74
CA ALA A 101 13.20 2.42 20.95
C ALA A 101 13.13 3.49 19.85
N GLU A 102 13.77 4.64 20.06
CA GLU A 102 13.83 5.75 19.11
C GLU A 102 15.16 5.70 18.32
N PRO A 103 15.18 5.21 17.06
CA PRO A 103 16.43 4.95 16.37
C PRO A 103 17.14 6.23 15.92
N SER A 104 16.37 7.29 15.66
CA SER A 104 16.83 8.59 15.16
C SER A 104 17.65 9.41 16.15
N THR A 105 17.48 9.18 17.46
CA THR A 105 18.17 9.92 18.53
C THR A 105 19.23 9.08 19.26
N GLY A 106 19.34 7.79 18.92
CA GLY A 106 20.11 6.82 19.68
C GLY A 106 19.50 6.47 21.06
N SER A 107 18.27 6.93 21.34
CA SER A 107 17.60 6.73 22.62
C SER A 107 16.89 5.37 22.67
N ARG A 108 17.29 4.50 23.60
CA ARG A 108 16.53 3.27 23.95
C ARG A 108 15.18 3.56 24.65
N LYS A 109 14.68 4.79 24.65
CA LYS A 109 13.41 5.16 25.29
C LYS A 109 12.31 5.36 24.25
N GLY A 110 11.26 4.55 24.35
CA GLY A 110 9.97 4.83 23.72
C GLY A 110 9.00 5.49 24.70
N TRP A 111 7.86 5.98 24.22
CA TRP A 111 6.76 6.36 25.10
C TRP A 111 5.37 6.15 24.47
N VAL A 112 4.39 5.94 25.34
CA VAL A 112 2.94 6.01 25.05
C VAL A 112 2.28 6.97 26.04
N GLN A 113 1.19 7.61 25.63
CA GLN A 113 0.59 8.73 26.34
C GLN A 113 -0.93 8.75 26.17
N TYR A 114 -1.64 9.16 27.21
CA TYR A 114 -3.04 9.53 27.19
C TYR A 114 -3.21 11.05 27.27
N ASP A 115 -4.08 11.58 26.42
CA ASP A 115 -4.60 12.94 26.49
C ASP A 115 -6.10 12.93 26.86
N TRP A 116 -6.51 13.77 27.81
CA TRP A 116 -7.93 14.00 28.17
C TRP A 116 -8.39 15.39 27.75
N SER A 117 -9.68 15.54 27.41
CA SER A 117 -10.27 16.83 27.05
C SER A 117 -10.44 17.82 28.21
N GLU A 118 -10.46 17.31 29.44
CA GLU A 118 -10.59 18.06 30.70
C GLU A 118 -9.59 17.46 31.71
N PRO A 119 -8.89 18.25 32.56
CA PRO A 119 -7.89 17.71 33.47
C PRO A 119 -8.47 16.78 34.55
N VAL A 120 -8.00 15.54 34.59
CA VAL A 120 -8.38 14.50 35.56
C VAL A 120 -7.48 14.51 36.80
N ASN A 121 -8.03 14.11 37.94
CA ASN A 121 -7.28 13.81 39.16
C ASN A 121 -7.02 12.30 39.21
N ILE A 122 -5.79 11.85 39.41
CA ILE A 122 -5.38 10.43 39.30
C ILE A 122 -4.28 10.08 40.31
N ASN A 123 -4.23 8.83 40.77
CA ASN A 123 -3.21 8.35 41.72
C ASN A 123 -2.73 6.89 41.51
N LYS A 124 -3.28 6.18 40.50
CA LYS A 124 -2.95 4.78 40.21
C LYS A 124 -3.05 4.49 38.71
N VAL A 125 -2.16 3.62 38.23
CA VAL A 125 -2.25 2.94 36.92
C VAL A 125 -2.09 1.43 37.08
N ASP A 126 -2.68 0.66 36.19
CA ASP A 126 -2.38 -0.78 36.02
C ASP A 126 -1.93 -1.03 34.58
N ILE A 127 -0.82 -1.77 34.38
CA ILE A 127 -0.30 -2.09 33.04
C ILE A 127 -0.18 -3.61 32.88
N TYR A 128 -0.67 -4.15 31.77
CA TYR A 128 -0.51 -5.56 31.39
C TYR A 128 0.52 -5.68 30.26
N TRP A 129 1.63 -6.39 30.48
CA TRP A 129 2.69 -6.53 29.49
C TRP A 129 2.44 -7.73 28.54
N ALA A 130 2.84 -7.60 27.28
CA ALA A 130 2.72 -8.60 26.23
C ALA A 130 4.07 -9.25 25.92
N VAL A 131 4.07 -10.53 25.53
CA VAL A 131 5.23 -11.23 24.97
C VAL A 131 4.81 -12.14 23.82
N ASP A 132 5.70 -12.46 22.89
CA ASP A 132 5.40 -13.40 21.79
C ASP A 132 5.74 -14.86 22.10
N ARG A 133 5.03 -15.78 21.44
CA ARG A 133 5.35 -17.22 21.48
C ARG A 133 6.64 -17.51 20.71
N PRO A 134 7.55 -18.36 21.24
CA PRO A 134 8.60 -18.97 20.44
C PRO A 134 7.98 -19.84 19.32
N ARG A 135 8.42 -19.64 18.07
CA ARG A 135 8.06 -20.51 16.95
C ARG A 135 9.08 -21.64 16.80
N PRO A 136 8.69 -22.93 16.84
CA PRO A 136 9.51 -24.02 16.31
C PRO A 136 9.57 -23.97 14.78
N GLY A 137 10.67 -24.42 14.16
CA GLY A 137 10.78 -24.54 12.70
C GLY A 137 10.87 -23.21 11.93
N GLU A 138 11.30 -22.13 12.56
CA GLU A 138 11.42 -20.81 11.96
C GLU A 138 12.48 -20.81 10.82
N LEU A 139 12.03 -20.53 9.59
CA LEU A 139 12.88 -20.60 8.39
C LEU A 139 13.91 -19.45 8.34
N PRO A 140 15.13 -19.69 7.84
CA PRO A 140 16.08 -18.61 7.56
C PRO A 140 15.45 -17.51 6.70
N GLY A 141 15.52 -16.27 7.17
CA GLY A 141 14.97 -15.10 6.49
C GLY A 141 13.61 -14.58 7.00
N SER A 142 12.88 -15.29 7.87
CA SER A 142 11.67 -14.74 8.48
C SER A 142 11.97 -13.82 9.68
N TYR A 143 12.57 -12.66 9.41
CA TYR A 143 12.82 -11.63 10.42
C TYR A 143 11.51 -10.97 10.89
N VAL A 144 11.02 -11.40 12.05
CA VAL A 144 9.99 -10.69 12.82
C VAL A 144 10.53 -10.48 14.22
N TYR A 145 10.72 -9.22 14.61
CA TYR A 145 11.14 -8.86 15.96
C TYR A 145 10.13 -9.38 16.99
N ARG A 146 10.61 -10.01 18.06
CA ARG A 146 9.74 -10.62 19.08
C ARG A 146 9.52 -9.67 20.24
N ILE A 147 8.26 -9.44 20.56
CA ILE A 147 7.81 -8.55 21.64
C ILE A 147 8.16 -9.16 23.00
N ALA A 148 8.61 -8.31 23.93
CA ALA A 148 8.99 -8.67 25.29
C ALA A 148 8.33 -7.75 26.33
N ALA A 149 8.39 -8.11 27.62
CA ALA A 149 8.27 -7.14 28.69
C ALA A 149 9.48 -6.17 28.66
N PRO A 150 9.33 -4.91 29.08
CA PRO A 150 10.41 -3.93 29.06
C PRO A 150 11.55 -4.27 30.02
N GLU A 151 12.67 -3.56 29.89
CA GLU A 151 13.74 -3.53 30.90
C GLU A 151 13.32 -2.67 32.11
N SER A 152 12.68 -1.52 31.85
CA SER A 152 12.06 -0.66 32.88
C SER A 152 11.06 0.32 32.27
N TYR A 153 10.29 1.01 33.13
CA TYR A 153 9.41 2.13 32.73
C TYR A 153 9.28 3.15 33.85
N ARG A 154 8.77 4.35 33.52
CA ARG A 154 8.37 5.38 34.49
C ARG A 154 7.13 6.13 34.03
N ILE A 155 6.32 6.58 34.99
CA ILE A 155 5.10 7.37 34.74
C ILE A 155 5.42 8.86 34.86
N LEU A 156 5.05 9.63 33.84
CA LEU A 156 5.23 11.09 33.76
C LEU A 156 3.85 11.76 33.57
N TYR A 157 3.57 12.86 34.27
CA TYR A 157 2.36 13.65 34.07
C TYR A 157 2.69 15.04 33.51
N TRP A 158 1.74 15.63 32.78
CA TRP A 158 1.89 17.00 32.29
C TRP A 158 1.55 17.99 33.41
N ASN A 159 2.54 18.81 33.80
CA ASN A 159 2.39 19.81 34.86
C ASN A 159 1.73 21.12 34.41
N GLY A 160 1.61 21.33 33.10
CA GLY A 160 1.17 22.58 32.47
C GLY A 160 2.10 23.03 31.34
N SER A 161 3.40 22.75 31.46
CA SER A 161 4.45 23.14 30.50
C SER A 161 5.35 21.99 30.02
N GLU A 162 5.49 20.92 30.79
CA GLU A 162 6.33 19.76 30.44
C GLU A 162 5.83 18.45 31.09
N PHE A 163 6.44 17.32 30.71
CA PHE A 163 6.24 16.02 31.36
C PHE A 163 7.24 15.79 32.49
N VAL A 164 6.76 15.78 33.73
CA VAL A 164 7.56 15.49 34.94
C VAL A 164 7.16 14.15 35.56
N PRO A 165 8.05 13.44 36.28
CA PRO A 165 7.68 12.21 36.99
C PRO A 165 6.53 12.42 37.99
N VAL A 166 5.67 11.42 38.15
CA VAL A 166 4.70 11.40 39.25
C VAL A 166 5.44 11.29 40.61
N PRO A 167 4.92 11.88 41.71
CA PRO A 167 5.61 11.82 43.00
C PRO A 167 5.38 10.48 43.70
N GLN A 168 6.42 9.97 44.37
CA GLN A 168 6.43 8.69 45.12
C GLN A 168 5.81 7.49 44.35
N PRO A 169 6.35 7.10 43.17
CA PRO A 169 5.86 5.95 42.44
C PRO A 169 6.24 4.62 43.12
N GLU A 170 5.25 3.88 43.59
CA GLU A 170 5.38 2.52 44.13
C GLU A 170 4.78 1.50 43.14
N GLY A 171 5.35 0.30 43.03
CA GLY A 171 4.77 -0.78 42.20
C GLY A 171 5.09 -0.70 40.69
N LEU A 172 6.31 -0.28 40.31
CA LEU A 172 6.78 -0.24 38.92
C LEU A 172 7.12 -1.66 38.36
N GLY A 173 6.12 -2.55 38.31
CA GLY A 173 6.29 -3.98 38.00
C GLY A 173 6.31 -4.34 36.51
N ILE A 174 7.12 -5.34 36.15
CA ILE A 174 7.24 -5.91 34.79
C ILE A 174 6.86 -7.40 34.72
N ALA A 175 6.03 -7.87 35.64
CA ALA A 175 5.60 -9.26 35.69
C ALA A 175 4.66 -9.61 34.51
N LEU A 176 4.79 -10.84 34.00
CA LEU A 176 3.91 -11.40 32.99
C LEU A 176 2.64 -12.00 33.62
N ASP A 177 1.63 -12.23 32.79
CA ASP A 177 0.37 -12.89 33.15
C ASP A 177 -0.44 -12.19 34.27
N THR A 178 -0.15 -10.91 34.54
CA THR A 178 -0.83 -10.07 35.53
C THR A 178 -0.86 -8.60 35.10
N PHE A 179 -1.83 -7.85 35.65
CA PHE A 179 -1.70 -6.41 35.76
C PHE A 179 -0.60 -6.05 36.78
N ASN A 180 0.22 -5.07 36.43
CA ASN A 180 1.24 -4.47 37.28
C ASN A 180 0.73 -3.12 37.76
N ALA A 181 0.40 -3.01 39.04
CA ALA A 181 -0.23 -1.84 39.63
C ALA A 181 0.81 -0.86 40.17
N THR A 182 0.84 0.36 39.63
CA THR A 182 1.70 1.46 40.10
C THR A 182 0.85 2.55 40.75
N THR A 183 1.14 2.90 42.00
CA THR A 183 0.51 3.98 42.78
C THR A 183 1.47 5.15 42.98
N PHE A 184 0.93 6.36 43.15
CA PHE A 184 1.69 7.61 43.32
C PHE A 184 0.86 8.66 44.08
N GLU A 185 1.51 9.74 44.55
CA GLU A 185 0.78 10.87 45.15
C GLU A 185 -0.21 11.47 44.13
N PRO A 186 -1.45 11.85 44.52
CA PRO A 186 -2.46 12.28 43.57
C PRO A 186 -2.06 13.52 42.76
N VAL A 187 -2.04 13.38 41.43
CA VAL A 187 -1.76 14.48 40.49
C VAL A 187 -3.01 14.87 39.72
N LYS A 188 -3.11 16.16 39.36
CA LYS A 188 -4.11 16.67 38.43
C LYS A 188 -3.44 16.97 37.08
N THR A 189 -3.93 16.38 36.00
CA THR A 189 -3.32 16.56 34.67
C THR A 189 -4.31 16.36 33.53
N SER A 190 -4.02 16.97 32.38
CA SER A 190 -4.67 16.64 31.09
C SER A 190 -3.89 15.63 30.26
N LYS A 191 -2.66 15.24 30.65
CA LYS A 191 -1.87 14.23 29.92
C LYS A 191 -1.03 13.36 30.85
N LEU A 192 -1.03 12.06 30.61
CA LEU A 192 -0.21 11.07 31.34
C LEU A 192 0.60 10.25 30.32
N ARG A 193 1.86 9.93 30.63
CA ARG A 193 2.79 9.25 29.73
C ARG A 193 3.52 8.12 30.46
N ILE A 194 3.60 6.94 29.83
CA ILE A 194 4.60 5.93 30.18
C ILE A 194 5.81 6.18 29.30
N GLU A 195 6.97 6.47 29.91
CA GLU A 195 8.27 6.34 29.23
C GLU A 195 8.80 4.93 29.51
N VAL A 196 9.13 4.19 28.45
CA VAL A 196 9.50 2.78 28.48
C VAL A 196 10.91 2.58 27.94
N VAL A 197 11.69 1.71 28.58
CA VAL A 197 12.95 1.19 28.03
C VAL A 197 12.69 -0.25 27.58
N PRO A 198 12.51 -0.51 26.27
CA PRO A 198 12.40 -1.87 25.74
C PRO A 198 13.70 -2.64 25.92
N GLN A 199 13.65 -3.97 25.87
CA GLN A 199 14.84 -4.82 25.93
C GLN A 199 15.75 -4.59 24.70
N PRO A 200 17.04 -4.99 24.74
CA PRO A 200 17.87 -5.01 23.53
C PRO A 200 17.18 -5.78 22.40
N ASP A 201 17.16 -5.17 21.22
CA ASP A 201 16.65 -5.73 19.96
C ASP A 201 15.19 -6.22 19.98
N ARG A 202 14.38 -5.78 20.96
CA ARG A 202 12.99 -6.22 21.16
C ARG A 202 12.10 -5.09 21.68
N PRO A 203 10.96 -4.77 21.02
CA PRO A 203 10.01 -3.79 21.51
C PRO A 203 9.26 -4.29 22.76
N ALA A 204 8.78 -3.35 23.57
CA ALA A 204 8.06 -3.61 24.81
C ALA A 204 6.55 -3.69 24.59
N GLY A 205 5.94 -4.84 24.82
CA GLY A 205 4.52 -5.08 24.54
C GLY A 205 3.59 -4.65 25.66
N ILE A 206 2.50 -3.97 25.34
CA ILE A 206 1.39 -3.64 26.24
C ILE A 206 0.09 -4.24 25.67
N LEU A 207 -0.70 -4.88 26.53
CA LEU A 207 -2.02 -5.46 26.20
C LEU A 207 -3.21 -4.63 26.69
N GLU A 208 -3.02 -3.81 27.74
CA GLU A 208 -4.01 -2.87 28.29
C GLU A 208 -3.30 -1.99 29.35
N TRP A 209 -3.65 -0.71 29.44
CA TRP A 209 -3.13 0.27 30.40
C TRP A 209 -4.27 1.11 31.00
N LYS A 210 -4.60 0.83 32.27
CA LYS A 210 -5.68 1.45 33.03
C LYS A 210 -5.15 2.63 33.86
N VAL A 211 -5.96 3.66 34.04
CA VAL A 211 -5.67 4.85 34.87
C VAL A 211 -6.89 5.15 35.73
N PHE A 212 -6.70 5.25 37.05
CA PHE A 212 -7.81 5.38 38.00
C PHE A 212 -7.92 6.79 38.57
N ASN A 213 -9.15 7.28 38.74
CA ASN A 213 -9.39 8.60 39.31
C ASN A 213 -9.09 8.66 40.81
N TYR A 214 -8.75 9.86 41.28
CA TYR A 214 -8.68 10.20 42.69
C TYR A 214 -9.67 11.34 43.01
N GLY A 215 -10.72 11.03 43.78
CA GLY A 215 -11.81 11.96 44.04
C GLY A 215 -12.72 12.20 42.82
N PRO A 216 -13.50 13.29 42.78
CA PRO A 216 -14.54 13.51 41.78
C PRO A 216 -13.97 13.65 40.35
N ILE A 217 -14.64 13.02 39.40
CA ILE A 217 -14.28 13.02 37.98
C ILE A 217 -14.94 14.22 37.28
N PRO A 218 -14.23 14.97 36.41
CA PRO A 218 -14.87 15.98 35.56
C PRO A 218 -15.88 15.35 34.58
N SER A 219 -16.75 16.16 33.98
CA SER A 219 -17.71 15.68 32.97
C SER A 219 -17.01 15.38 31.64
N LEU A 220 -16.34 14.23 31.58
CA LEU A 220 -15.65 13.74 30.40
C LEU A 220 -16.67 13.29 29.33
N PRO A 221 -16.54 13.76 28.07
CA PRO A 221 -17.35 13.26 26.96
C PRO A 221 -16.86 11.86 26.53
N PRO A 222 -17.72 11.01 25.93
CA PRO A 222 -17.29 9.73 25.37
C PRO A 222 -16.32 9.92 24.20
N VAL A 223 -15.38 8.99 24.01
CA VAL A 223 -14.53 8.96 22.82
C VAL A 223 -15.34 8.33 21.68
N VAL A 224 -15.53 9.09 20.60
CA VAL A 224 -16.23 8.66 19.39
C VAL A 224 -15.21 8.49 18.26
N ASP A 225 -15.36 7.42 17.50
CA ASP A 225 -14.65 7.12 16.27
C ASP A 225 -15.66 6.70 15.18
N ALA A 226 -15.60 7.36 14.02
CA ALA A 226 -16.45 7.11 12.86
C ALA A 226 -15.73 6.27 11.77
N GLY A 227 -14.50 5.86 12.03
CA GLY A 227 -13.60 5.29 11.04
C GLY A 227 -13.09 6.34 10.05
N VAL A 228 -12.70 5.87 8.87
CA VAL A 228 -11.89 6.58 7.87
C VAL A 228 -12.73 7.23 6.76
N ASP A 229 -12.21 8.22 6.05
CA ASP A 229 -12.83 8.68 4.79
C ASP A 229 -12.79 7.56 3.74
N ARG A 230 -13.77 7.52 2.84
CA ARG A 230 -13.90 6.45 1.84
C ARG A 230 -14.57 6.92 0.55
N SER A 231 -14.29 6.22 -0.53
CA SER A 231 -15.02 6.38 -1.80
C SER A 231 -15.91 5.16 -2.05
N VAL A 232 -17.04 5.35 -2.73
CA VAL A 232 -17.97 4.28 -3.13
C VAL A 232 -18.47 4.51 -4.55
N VAL A 233 -18.93 3.47 -5.23
CA VAL A 233 -19.69 3.65 -6.47
C VAL A 233 -21.19 3.79 -6.20
N SER A 234 -21.86 4.52 -7.06
CA SER A 234 -23.32 4.59 -7.09
C SER A 234 -23.91 3.18 -7.24
N ASN A 235 -25.01 2.91 -6.50
CA ASN A 235 -25.65 1.60 -6.34
C ASN A 235 -24.86 0.54 -5.52
N GLY A 236 -23.67 0.88 -5.00
CA GLY A 236 -23.02 0.11 -3.93
C GLY A 236 -23.42 0.60 -2.53
N GLN A 237 -23.04 -0.17 -1.50
CA GLN A 237 -23.15 0.24 -0.09
C GLN A 237 -21.76 0.48 0.54
N THR A 238 -21.73 1.27 1.61
CA THR A 238 -20.57 1.33 2.52
C THR A 238 -20.90 0.71 3.87
N PHE A 239 -19.92 0.02 4.45
CA PHE A 239 -19.96 -0.48 5.82
C PHE A 239 -19.46 0.62 6.76
N LEU A 240 -20.29 0.98 7.74
CA LEU A 240 -19.99 1.97 8.76
C LEU A 240 -19.68 1.24 10.07
N SER A 241 -18.38 1.07 10.34
CA SER A 241 -17.87 0.40 11.55
C SER A 241 -17.45 1.41 12.61
N GLY A 242 -18.43 2.07 13.24
CA GLY A 242 -18.18 3.05 14.29
C GLY A 242 -17.81 2.43 15.64
N LYS A 243 -17.03 3.15 16.45
CA LYS A 243 -16.79 2.82 17.88
C LYS A 243 -17.14 4.02 18.74
N VAL A 244 -17.79 3.77 19.88
CA VAL A 244 -17.95 4.77 20.94
C VAL A 244 -17.56 4.13 22.27
N THR A 245 -16.64 4.76 22.98
CA THR A 245 -16.25 4.37 24.34
C THR A 245 -16.76 5.43 25.32
N TRP A 246 -17.61 5.01 26.26
CA TRP A 246 -18.04 5.83 27.38
C TRP A 246 -17.16 5.59 28.60
N LEU A 247 -17.13 6.53 29.55
CA LEU A 247 -16.46 6.33 30.84
C LEU A 247 -17.11 5.16 31.60
N GLU A 248 -18.45 5.12 31.61
CA GLU A 248 -19.27 4.10 32.25
C GLU A 248 -20.33 3.57 31.28
N ASP A 249 -20.70 2.30 31.46
CA ASP A 249 -21.66 1.62 30.61
C ASP A 249 -23.07 1.79 31.19
N SER A 250 -23.95 2.50 30.46
CA SER A 250 -25.29 2.86 30.94
C SER A 250 -26.35 2.60 29.87
N SER A 251 -27.55 2.21 30.28
CA SER A 251 -28.72 2.10 29.39
C SER A 251 -29.09 3.43 28.70
N ARG A 252 -28.60 4.57 29.24
CA ARG A 252 -28.73 5.92 28.66
C ARG A 252 -27.73 6.23 27.54
N ASN A 253 -26.67 5.41 27.40
CA ASN A 253 -25.69 5.55 26.33
C ASN A 253 -26.36 5.21 24.99
N LYS A 254 -26.26 6.10 24.01
CA LYS A 254 -26.79 5.93 22.66
C LYS A 254 -25.77 6.48 21.67
N ALA A 255 -25.58 5.77 20.57
CA ALA A 255 -24.90 6.27 19.40
C ALA A 255 -25.91 6.44 18.26
N ARG A 256 -25.64 7.32 17.30
CA ARG A 256 -26.44 7.46 16.09
C ARG A 256 -25.62 7.93 14.89
N TRP A 257 -25.81 7.26 13.75
CA TRP A 257 -25.36 7.73 12.44
C TRP A 257 -26.34 8.73 11.84
N VAL A 258 -25.81 9.85 11.33
CA VAL A 258 -26.57 10.89 10.61
C VAL A 258 -25.81 11.37 9.37
N LYS A 259 -26.53 11.83 8.35
CA LYS A 259 -25.97 12.67 7.28
C LYS A 259 -25.93 14.10 7.79
N THR A 260 -24.78 14.78 7.68
CA THR A 260 -24.68 16.23 7.98
C THR A 260 -24.70 17.07 6.69
N THR A 261 -24.06 16.61 5.62
CA THR A 261 -24.02 17.30 4.31
C THR A 261 -24.06 16.31 3.12
N GLY A 262 -24.25 16.82 1.91
CA GLY A 262 -24.16 16.07 0.65
C GLY A 262 -25.40 16.21 -0.26
N PRO A 263 -25.33 15.82 -1.54
CA PRO A 263 -26.33 16.14 -2.55
C PRO A 263 -27.64 15.34 -2.42
N GLY A 264 -27.58 14.00 -2.42
CA GLY A 264 -28.77 13.14 -2.34
C GLY A 264 -29.21 12.79 -0.91
N ALA A 265 -30.17 11.87 -0.79
CA ALA A 265 -30.48 11.23 0.49
C ALA A 265 -29.45 10.13 0.83
N VAL A 266 -29.40 9.75 2.11
CA VAL A 266 -28.60 8.62 2.62
C VAL A 266 -29.52 7.70 3.39
N ALA A 267 -29.56 6.42 3.01
CA ALA A 267 -30.34 5.40 3.69
C ALA A 267 -29.40 4.48 4.49
N PHE A 268 -29.53 4.52 5.82
CA PHE A 268 -28.83 3.64 6.75
C PHE A 268 -29.68 2.38 7.00
N ALA A 269 -29.07 1.20 7.03
CA ALA A 269 -29.78 -0.05 7.34
C ALA A 269 -30.37 -0.04 8.77
N ASP A 270 -29.55 0.41 9.74
CA ASP A 270 -29.98 0.88 11.05
C ASP A 270 -29.14 2.11 11.43
N SER A 271 -29.77 3.27 11.66
CA SER A 271 -29.04 4.48 12.08
C SER A 271 -28.63 4.48 13.56
N SER A 272 -29.12 3.53 14.37
CA SER A 272 -28.88 3.46 15.82
C SER A 272 -27.81 2.44 16.24
N SER A 273 -27.52 1.43 15.41
CA SER A 273 -26.33 0.59 15.52
C SER A 273 -25.07 1.38 15.15
N MET A 274 -23.98 1.17 15.90
CA MET A 274 -22.66 1.68 15.54
C MET A 274 -22.08 0.95 14.32
N LEU A 275 -22.44 -0.33 14.14
CA LEU A 275 -22.07 -1.18 13.01
C LEU A 275 -23.27 -1.31 12.06
N THR A 276 -23.20 -0.69 10.89
CA THR A 276 -24.35 -0.58 9.97
C THR A 276 -23.89 -0.44 8.52
N THR A 277 -24.80 -0.42 7.55
CA THR A 277 -24.47 -0.03 6.16
C THR A 277 -25.25 1.20 5.72
N ALA A 278 -24.70 1.93 4.74
CA ALA A 278 -25.31 3.12 4.15
C ALA A 278 -25.26 3.11 2.61
N THR A 279 -26.33 3.62 1.99
CA THR A 279 -26.46 3.80 0.53
C THR A 279 -26.87 5.24 0.20
N PHE A 280 -26.59 5.68 -1.04
CA PHE A 280 -26.65 7.07 -1.46
C PHE A 280 -27.49 7.23 -2.74
N THR A 281 -28.34 8.25 -2.82
CA THR A 281 -29.24 8.42 -3.98
C THR A 281 -28.68 9.27 -5.11
N GLN A 282 -27.49 9.87 -4.97
CA GLN A 282 -26.84 10.72 -5.98
C GLN A 282 -25.31 10.63 -5.84
N PRO A 283 -24.53 10.76 -6.94
CA PRO A 283 -23.09 10.97 -6.89
C PRO A 283 -22.69 12.28 -6.19
N GLY A 284 -21.43 12.37 -5.74
CA GLY A 284 -20.83 13.55 -5.11
C GLY A 284 -20.41 13.35 -3.66
N ASP A 285 -19.94 14.42 -3.03
CA ASP A 285 -19.39 14.39 -1.67
C ASP A 285 -20.48 14.46 -0.58
N TYR A 286 -20.36 13.59 0.41
CA TYR A 286 -21.19 13.56 1.62
C TYR A 286 -20.31 13.68 2.86
N THR A 287 -20.86 14.25 3.93
CA THR A 287 -20.34 14.06 5.28
C THR A 287 -21.37 13.28 6.09
N LEU A 288 -20.95 12.13 6.61
CA LEU A 288 -21.70 11.36 7.60
C LEU A 288 -21.07 11.58 8.96
N ALA A 289 -21.85 11.43 10.03
CA ALA A 289 -21.37 11.61 11.39
C ALA A 289 -21.93 10.58 12.35
N LEU A 290 -21.08 10.10 13.26
CA LEU A 290 -21.46 9.33 14.43
C LEU A 290 -21.57 10.29 15.63
N GLN A 291 -22.74 10.33 16.26
CA GLN A 291 -23.06 11.16 17.42
C GLN A 291 -23.28 10.29 18.66
N ALA A 292 -22.79 10.71 19.83
CA ALA A 292 -22.99 9.99 21.10
C ALA A 292 -23.71 10.83 22.16
N THR A 293 -24.52 10.18 23.01
CA THR A 293 -25.15 10.79 24.20
C THR A 293 -24.35 10.49 25.47
N GLY A 294 -24.56 11.28 26.54
CA GLY A 294 -24.02 11.03 27.88
C GLY A 294 -23.59 12.32 28.58
N SER A 295 -22.61 13.02 27.99
CA SER A 295 -21.97 14.22 28.52
C SER A 295 -21.46 15.06 27.34
N LYS A 296 -21.98 16.29 27.16
CA LYS A 296 -21.66 17.21 26.04
C LYS A 296 -21.50 16.47 24.68
N GLY A 297 -22.58 15.83 24.22
CA GLY A 297 -22.59 14.82 23.15
C GLY A 297 -21.62 15.05 21.97
N PRO A 298 -20.48 14.34 21.93
CA PRO A 298 -19.47 14.52 20.90
C PRO A 298 -19.88 13.85 19.58
N MET A 299 -19.31 14.36 18.49
CA MET A 299 -19.58 13.92 17.13
C MET A 299 -18.26 13.78 16.37
N ARG A 300 -18.08 12.66 15.66
CA ARG A 300 -17.04 12.53 14.62
C ARG A 300 -17.67 12.37 13.26
N THR A 301 -16.98 12.87 12.25
CA THR A 301 -17.40 12.93 10.85
C THR A 301 -16.46 12.11 9.97
N ILE A 302 -17.01 11.57 8.89
CA ILE A 302 -16.28 10.95 7.78
C ILE A 302 -16.73 11.58 6.46
N GLY A 303 -15.77 11.79 5.54
CA GLY A 303 -16.07 12.02 4.14
C GLY A 303 -16.48 10.71 3.45
N VAL A 304 -17.55 10.77 2.66
CA VAL A 304 -17.88 9.71 1.69
C VAL A 304 -18.03 10.32 0.32
N HIS A 305 -17.16 9.95 -0.62
CA HIS A 305 -17.23 10.39 -2.01
C HIS A 305 -17.96 9.33 -2.85
N VAL A 306 -19.11 9.69 -3.43
CA VAL A 306 -19.91 8.77 -4.26
C VAL A 306 -19.56 9.01 -5.73
N GLU A 307 -18.72 8.14 -6.30
CA GLU A 307 -18.43 8.11 -7.74
C GLU A 307 -19.65 7.58 -8.52
N PRO A 308 -19.83 7.99 -9.79
CA PRO A 308 -20.74 7.29 -10.71
C PRO A 308 -20.29 5.83 -10.90
N THR A 309 -21.24 4.91 -11.11
CA THR A 309 -20.94 3.53 -11.50
C THR A 309 -20.08 3.52 -12.78
N PRO A 310 -19.04 2.67 -12.88
CA PRO A 310 -18.30 2.48 -14.14
C PRO A 310 -19.22 1.97 -15.27
N PRO A 311 -18.79 2.08 -16.55
CA PRO A 311 -19.43 1.39 -17.67
C PRO A 311 -19.59 -0.12 -17.39
N ALA A 312 -20.69 -0.69 -17.86
CA ALA A 312 -20.98 -2.13 -17.69
C ALA A 312 -19.93 -3.00 -18.41
N ASP A 313 -19.56 -2.61 -19.63
CA ASP A 313 -18.50 -3.27 -20.39
C ASP A 313 -17.14 -2.65 -20.05
N ARG A 314 -16.19 -3.47 -19.54
CA ARG A 314 -14.78 -3.07 -19.47
C ARG A 314 -14.15 -3.01 -20.87
N LEU A 315 -13.06 -2.27 -20.99
CA LEU A 315 -12.20 -2.34 -22.17
C LEU A 315 -11.47 -3.69 -22.23
N ASN A 316 -11.07 -4.05 -23.44
CA ASN A 316 -10.29 -5.25 -23.74
C ASN A 316 -8.80 -4.93 -23.88
N VAL A 317 -7.98 -5.88 -23.45
CA VAL A 317 -6.52 -5.82 -23.45
C VAL A 317 -5.99 -5.87 -24.89
N VAL A 318 -4.97 -5.06 -25.19
CA VAL A 318 -4.09 -5.30 -26.34
C VAL A 318 -2.92 -6.16 -25.85
N TYR A 319 -3.01 -7.46 -26.10
CA TYR A 319 -1.94 -8.41 -25.74
C TYR A 319 -0.65 -8.01 -26.46
N THR A 320 0.46 -7.96 -25.71
CA THR A 320 1.79 -7.67 -26.27
C THR A 320 2.16 -8.78 -27.27
N ARG A 321 2.19 -8.42 -28.56
CA ARG A 321 2.68 -9.22 -29.69
C ARG A 321 3.85 -8.48 -30.35
N LYS A 322 4.42 -9.05 -31.43
CA LYS A 322 5.61 -8.46 -32.08
C LYS A 322 5.42 -6.99 -32.46
N TYR A 323 6.36 -6.13 -32.04
CA TYR A 323 6.32 -4.67 -32.23
C TYR A 323 7.72 -4.06 -32.35
N SER A 324 7.85 -2.82 -32.87
CA SER A 324 9.13 -2.07 -32.90
C SER A 324 9.07 -0.76 -32.11
N ILE A 325 10.23 -0.23 -31.70
CA ILE A 325 10.36 0.96 -30.85
C ILE A 325 11.30 1.97 -31.52
N ASP A 326 10.72 3.01 -32.12
CA ASP A 326 11.46 4.05 -32.84
C ASP A 326 11.88 5.21 -31.92
N GLY A 327 11.16 5.45 -30.82
CA GLY A 327 11.40 6.57 -29.90
C GLY A 327 12.60 6.35 -28.97
N GLN A 328 13.57 7.27 -29.01
CA GLN A 328 14.91 7.13 -28.39
C GLN A 328 14.89 6.58 -26.96
N LEU A 329 14.21 7.26 -26.01
CA LEU A 329 14.24 6.86 -24.60
C LEU A 329 13.79 5.40 -24.40
N TRP A 330 12.65 5.02 -24.98
CA TRP A 330 12.13 3.66 -24.86
C TRP A 330 12.98 2.64 -25.62
N ARG A 331 13.58 3.00 -26.77
CA ARG A 331 14.49 2.12 -27.51
C ARG A 331 15.76 1.82 -26.71
N GLU A 332 16.43 2.82 -26.15
CA GLU A 332 17.65 2.61 -25.36
C GLU A 332 17.35 1.84 -24.06
N ARG A 333 16.25 2.14 -23.36
CA ARG A 333 15.87 1.39 -22.15
C ARG A 333 15.45 -0.05 -22.47
N ALA A 334 14.75 -0.30 -23.59
CA ALA A 334 14.45 -1.66 -24.04
C ALA A 334 15.72 -2.42 -24.45
N LYS A 335 16.64 -1.80 -25.20
CA LYS A 335 17.94 -2.40 -25.55
C LYS A 335 18.71 -2.80 -24.30
N VAL A 336 18.83 -1.92 -23.32
CA VAL A 336 19.53 -2.19 -22.05
C VAL A 336 18.88 -3.34 -21.26
N LEU A 337 17.54 -3.42 -21.23
CA LEU A 337 16.84 -4.54 -20.62
C LEU A 337 17.12 -5.87 -21.33
N ILE A 338 17.11 -5.88 -22.67
CA ILE A 338 17.29 -7.08 -23.48
C ILE A 338 18.74 -7.54 -23.51
N VAL A 339 19.71 -6.63 -23.67
CA VAL A 339 21.13 -6.97 -23.88
C VAL A 339 21.88 -7.20 -22.57
N ASN A 340 21.55 -6.47 -21.50
CA ASN A 340 22.29 -6.55 -20.22
C ASN A 340 21.45 -7.21 -19.12
N TRP A 341 20.26 -6.68 -18.83
CA TRP A 341 19.55 -7.05 -17.59
C TRP A 341 18.93 -8.46 -17.62
N ILE A 342 18.22 -8.83 -18.69
CA ILE A 342 17.63 -10.18 -18.80
C ILE A 342 18.71 -11.27 -18.89
N PRO A 343 19.81 -11.13 -19.67
CA PRO A 343 20.93 -12.06 -19.64
C PRO A 343 21.61 -12.20 -18.26
N HIS A 344 21.71 -11.12 -17.49
CA HIS A 344 22.15 -11.18 -16.08
C HIS A 344 21.16 -11.96 -15.20
N CYS A 345 19.85 -11.73 -15.34
CA CYS A 345 18.83 -12.49 -14.62
C CYS A 345 18.88 -13.99 -14.96
N ILE A 346 19.09 -14.35 -16.24
CA ILE A 346 19.30 -15.74 -16.68
C ILE A 346 20.53 -16.32 -15.98
N ALA A 347 21.68 -15.64 -16.04
CA ALA A 347 22.91 -16.12 -15.43
C ALA A 347 22.77 -16.35 -13.92
N MET A 348 22.14 -15.41 -13.19
CA MET A 348 21.90 -15.54 -11.76
C MET A 348 20.91 -16.69 -11.43
N CYS A 349 19.91 -16.96 -12.27
CA CYS A 349 19.03 -18.13 -12.12
C CYS A 349 19.71 -19.48 -12.39
N GLU A 350 20.87 -19.50 -13.06
CA GLU A 350 21.67 -20.70 -13.36
C GLU A 350 22.87 -20.89 -12.42
N ARG A 351 23.26 -19.86 -11.65
CA ARG A 351 24.32 -19.94 -10.64
C ARG A 351 23.94 -20.88 -9.50
N THR A 352 24.80 -21.87 -9.23
CA THR A 352 24.68 -22.78 -8.08
C THR A 352 25.60 -22.40 -6.91
N ASP A 353 26.38 -21.32 -7.06
CA ASP A 353 27.43 -20.84 -6.15
C ASP A 353 27.02 -19.61 -5.32
N ILE A 354 25.81 -19.07 -5.51
CA ILE A 354 25.29 -17.95 -4.72
C ILE A 354 25.24 -18.37 -3.23
N PRO A 355 25.79 -17.58 -2.29
CA PRO A 355 25.73 -17.90 -0.86
C PRO A 355 24.29 -17.99 -0.36
N ALA A 356 24.03 -18.93 0.55
CA ALA A 356 22.73 -19.06 1.21
C ALA A 356 22.28 -17.73 1.84
N MET A 357 21.02 -17.35 1.61
CA MET A 357 20.44 -16.06 2.01
C MET A 357 21.08 -14.83 1.34
N ARG A 358 21.62 -15.00 0.12
CA ARG A 358 21.98 -13.88 -0.79
C ARG A 358 21.24 -13.97 -2.14
N GLY A 359 20.00 -14.48 -2.12
CA GLY A 359 19.18 -14.67 -3.31
C GLY A 359 19.57 -15.93 -4.08
N ASP A 360 19.86 -17.01 -3.36
CA ASP A 360 20.23 -18.33 -3.88
C ASP A 360 19.02 -19.17 -4.32
N GLY A 361 19.27 -20.11 -5.23
CA GLY A 361 18.25 -20.95 -5.85
C GLY A 361 17.69 -20.34 -7.14
N GLY A 362 17.33 -21.21 -8.07
CA GLY A 362 16.82 -20.82 -9.38
C GLY A 362 16.30 -22.03 -10.15
N ILE A 363 16.87 -22.28 -11.34
CA ILE A 363 16.47 -23.44 -12.15
C ILE A 363 16.80 -24.78 -11.48
N ASP A 364 17.76 -24.80 -10.56
CA ASP A 364 18.18 -25.97 -9.80
C ASP A 364 17.10 -26.51 -8.85
N ASN A 365 16.29 -25.64 -8.23
CA ASN A 365 15.12 -26.05 -7.44
C ASN A 365 14.12 -26.89 -8.25
N PHE A 366 13.95 -26.58 -9.55
CA PHE A 366 13.13 -27.38 -10.47
C PHE A 366 13.81 -28.70 -10.84
N ILE A 367 15.15 -28.72 -10.99
CA ILE A 367 15.92 -29.96 -11.23
C ILE A 367 15.77 -30.93 -10.05
N GLU A 368 15.92 -30.46 -8.81
CA GLU A 368 15.79 -31.32 -7.63
C GLU A 368 14.33 -31.79 -7.42
N ALA A 369 13.33 -30.91 -7.61
CA ALA A 369 11.93 -31.33 -7.52
C ALA A 369 11.53 -32.33 -8.63
N SER A 370 12.11 -32.18 -9.81
CA SER A 370 11.99 -33.13 -10.92
C SER A 370 12.54 -34.52 -10.57
N LYS A 371 13.68 -34.61 -9.85
CA LYS A 371 14.19 -35.87 -9.28
C LYS A 371 13.24 -36.43 -8.21
N ALA A 372 12.80 -35.60 -7.27
CA ALA A 372 11.88 -35.99 -6.20
C ALA A 372 10.56 -36.59 -6.75
N ASN A 373 9.99 -35.97 -7.78
CA ASN A 373 8.80 -36.47 -8.49
C ASN A 373 9.00 -37.87 -9.13
N ARG A 374 10.25 -38.28 -9.43
CA ARG A 374 10.60 -39.62 -9.94
C ARG A 374 11.04 -40.60 -8.86
N GLY A 375 11.12 -40.17 -7.59
CA GLY A 375 11.69 -40.97 -6.50
C GLY A 375 13.21 -41.11 -6.54
N GLU A 376 13.91 -40.25 -7.28
CA GLU A 376 15.37 -40.21 -7.36
C GLU A 376 15.97 -39.44 -6.17
N PRO A 377 17.22 -39.74 -5.75
CA PRO A 377 17.93 -38.95 -4.74
C PRO A 377 18.05 -37.48 -5.16
N HIS A 378 17.59 -36.58 -4.29
CA HIS A 378 17.47 -35.15 -4.57
C HIS A 378 18.04 -34.27 -3.45
N GLY A 379 18.41 -33.03 -3.79
CA GLY A 379 18.77 -31.99 -2.85
C GLY A 379 17.56 -31.39 -2.10
N ARG A 380 17.82 -30.43 -1.22
CA ARG A 380 16.79 -29.57 -0.61
C ARG A 380 16.56 -28.33 -1.49
N HIS A 381 15.40 -27.70 -1.32
CA HIS A 381 15.11 -26.38 -1.90
C HIS A 381 16.10 -25.32 -1.36
N LYS A 382 16.50 -24.37 -2.22
CA LYS A 382 17.44 -23.28 -1.94
C LYS A 382 16.77 -21.90 -1.95
N GLY A 383 17.32 -20.99 -1.15
CA GLY A 383 16.76 -19.67 -0.87
C GLY A 383 15.38 -19.74 -0.21
N TYR A 384 14.59 -18.69 -0.44
CA TYR A 384 13.23 -18.57 0.07
C TYR A 384 12.27 -19.59 -0.56
N VAL A 385 11.17 -19.89 0.13
CA VAL A 385 10.07 -20.74 -0.39
C VAL A 385 9.49 -20.25 -1.73
N PHE A 386 9.70 -18.98 -2.08
CA PHE A 386 9.28 -18.36 -3.34
C PHE A 386 10.40 -18.20 -4.39
N SER A 387 11.59 -18.81 -4.24
CA SER A 387 12.72 -18.68 -5.19
C SER A 387 12.35 -18.96 -6.66
N ASN A 388 11.31 -19.75 -6.89
CA ASN A 388 10.86 -20.09 -8.24
C ASN A 388 10.13 -18.94 -8.95
N ALA A 389 9.65 -17.93 -8.21
CA ALA A 389 8.98 -16.78 -8.78
C ALA A 389 9.92 -15.98 -9.71
N TRP A 390 11.18 -15.76 -9.33
CA TRP A 390 12.12 -15.04 -10.20
C TRP A 390 12.51 -15.83 -11.46
N VAL A 391 12.47 -17.16 -11.42
CA VAL A 391 12.60 -18.00 -12.63
C VAL A 391 11.40 -17.81 -13.55
N HIS A 392 10.17 -17.86 -13.03
CA HIS A 392 8.96 -17.64 -13.84
C HIS A 392 8.86 -16.21 -14.39
N GLN A 393 9.20 -15.18 -13.60
CA GLN A 393 9.32 -13.80 -14.07
C GLN A 393 10.40 -13.64 -15.16
N THR A 394 11.51 -14.39 -15.07
CA THR A 394 12.57 -14.36 -16.09
C THR A 394 12.12 -15.07 -17.37
N VAL A 395 11.35 -16.16 -17.28
CA VAL A 395 10.66 -16.79 -18.43
C VAL A 395 9.69 -15.80 -19.08
N GLU A 396 8.86 -15.11 -18.30
CA GLU A 396 7.95 -14.08 -18.79
C GLU A 396 8.70 -12.94 -19.50
N SER A 397 9.76 -12.43 -18.86
CA SER A 397 10.62 -11.36 -19.39
C SER A 397 11.31 -11.76 -20.69
N MET A 398 11.84 -12.99 -20.78
CA MET A 398 12.36 -13.55 -22.02
C MET A 398 11.28 -13.60 -23.11
N CYS A 399 10.07 -14.07 -22.79
CA CYS A 399 8.98 -14.15 -23.77
C CYS A 399 8.62 -12.78 -24.35
N ILE A 400 8.56 -11.75 -23.50
CA ILE A 400 8.24 -10.38 -23.91
C ILE A 400 9.40 -9.74 -24.70
N ALA A 401 10.64 -9.91 -24.23
CA ALA A 401 11.85 -9.42 -24.93
C ALA A 401 12.00 -10.01 -26.34
N LEU A 402 11.56 -11.25 -26.57
CA LEU A 402 11.57 -11.92 -27.86
C LEU A 402 10.48 -11.44 -28.84
N MET A 403 9.56 -10.57 -28.38
CA MET A 403 8.55 -9.88 -29.21
C MET A 403 8.97 -8.46 -29.59
N VAL A 404 10.06 -7.92 -29.04
CA VAL A 404 10.65 -6.66 -29.53
C VAL A 404 11.36 -6.94 -30.86
N ASP A 405 11.05 -6.19 -31.91
CA ASP A 405 11.81 -6.24 -33.16
C ASP A 405 13.19 -5.61 -32.95
N PRO A 406 14.31 -6.32 -33.23
CA PRO A 406 15.65 -5.76 -33.03
C PRO A 406 16.00 -4.66 -34.03
N GLN A 407 15.22 -4.44 -35.10
CA GLN A 407 15.45 -3.45 -36.15
C GLN A 407 16.86 -3.53 -36.81
N GLY A 408 17.50 -4.70 -36.73
CA GLY A 408 18.86 -4.95 -37.22
C GLY A 408 19.99 -4.77 -36.19
N ASP A 409 19.69 -4.41 -34.94
CA ASP A 409 20.69 -4.30 -33.88
C ASP A 409 21.31 -5.67 -33.52
N PRO A 410 22.62 -5.87 -33.71
CA PRO A 410 23.26 -7.18 -33.55
C PRO A 410 23.38 -7.61 -32.08
N GLU A 411 23.35 -6.68 -31.14
CA GLU A 411 23.43 -6.98 -29.70
C GLU A 411 22.06 -7.47 -29.21
N ILE A 412 20.97 -6.82 -29.65
CA ILE A 412 19.60 -7.28 -29.38
C ILE A 412 19.38 -8.66 -30.01
N VAL A 413 19.78 -8.89 -31.27
CA VAL A 413 19.67 -10.21 -31.92
C VAL A 413 20.39 -11.29 -31.11
N LYS A 414 21.66 -11.08 -30.76
CA LYS A 414 22.46 -12.04 -29.99
C LYS A 414 21.87 -12.34 -28.61
N ALA A 415 21.32 -11.32 -27.93
CA ALA A 415 20.65 -11.52 -26.65
C ALA A 415 19.33 -12.29 -26.80
N GLN A 416 18.55 -12.02 -27.86
CA GLN A 416 17.36 -12.80 -28.19
C GLN A 416 17.67 -14.26 -28.54
N GLU A 417 18.78 -14.54 -29.23
CA GLU A 417 19.24 -15.92 -29.48
C GLU A 417 19.53 -16.67 -28.17
N LEU A 418 20.22 -16.03 -27.20
CA LEU A 418 20.43 -16.57 -25.85
C LEU A 418 19.10 -16.86 -25.13
N MET A 419 18.11 -15.97 -25.25
CA MET A 419 16.79 -16.16 -24.61
C MET A 419 16.03 -17.33 -25.24
N ARG A 420 16.02 -17.48 -26.57
CA ARG A 420 15.39 -18.64 -27.24
C ARG A 420 16.06 -19.95 -26.81
N ALA A 421 17.40 -19.99 -26.82
CA ALA A 421 18.17 -21.15 -26.36
C ALA A 421 18.01 -21.43 -24.85
N THR A 422 17.61 -20.44 -24.05
CA THR A 422 17.35 -20.61 -22.61
C THR A 422 15.94 -21.11 -22.35
N LEU A 423 14.92 -20.59 -23.04
CA LEU A 423 13.55 -21.11 -22.96
C LEU A 423 13.48 -22.61 -23.32
N GLU A 424 14.15 -23.03 -24.40
CA GLU A 424 14.19 -24.45 -24.79
C GLU A 424 14.88 -25.37 -23.77
N ARG A 425 15.80 -24.86 -22.96
CA ARG A 425 16.44 -25.60 -21.87
C ARG A 425 15.59 -25.61 -20.60
N TRP A 426 15.01 -24.47 -20.24
CA TRP A 426 14.29 -24.29 -18.97
C TRP A 426 12.87 -24.86 -19.01
N ILE A 427 12.14 -24.75 -20.11
CA ILE A 427 10.75 -25.22 -20.20
C ILE A 427 10.62 -26.72 -19.88
N PRO A 428 11.43 -27.64 -20.46
CA PRO A 428 11.39 -29.06 -20.08
C PRO A 428 11.70 -29.31 -18.60
N VAL A 429 12.63 -28.54 -18.00
CA VAL A 429 13.02 -28.67 -16.59
C VAL A 429 11.87 -28.23 -15.66
N ILE A 430 11.24 -27.08 -15.96
CA ILE A 430 10.09 -26.57 -15.21
C ILE A 430 8.91 -27.55 -15.30
N LEU A 431 8.63 -28.09 -16.50
CA LEU A 431 7.54 -29.04 -16.71
C LEU A 431 7.78 -30.38 -16.01
N ALA A 432 9.01 -30.86 -15.93
CA ALA A 432 9.34 -32.09 -15.20
C ALA A 432 9.19 -31.96 -13.67
N ALA A 433 9.17 -30.72 -13.14
CA ALA A 433 8.83 -30.45 -11.75
C ALA A 433 7.30 -30.38 -11.47
N GLN A 434 6.45 -30.31 -12.50
CA GLN A 434 5.00 -30.30 -12.32
C GLN A 434 4.49 -31.70 -11.91
N MET A 435 3.69 -31.76 -10.85
CA MET A 435 3.15 -33.02 -10.32
C MET A 435 2.09 -33.64 -11.27
N PRO A 436 1.79 -34.96 -11.13
CA PRO A 436 0.85 -35.66 -12.01
C PRO A 436 -0.56 -35.06 -12.06
N ASP A 437 -1.03 -34.40 -10.99
CA ASP A 437 -2.30 -33.68 -10.92
C ASP A 437 -2.27 -32.27 -11.54
N GLY A 438 -1.10 -31.63 -11.59
CA GLY A 438 -0.91 -30.27 -12.11
C GLY A 438 -0.25 -29.31 -11.13
N TYR A 439 -0.10 -29.67 -9.86
CA TYR A 439 0.51 -28.81 -8.84
C TYR A 439 2.00 -28.52 -9.14
N LEU A 440 2.45 -27.28 -8.89
CA LEU A 440 3.83 -26.82 -9.15
C LEU A 440 4.29 -25.81 -8.08
N GLN A 441 5.01 -26.29 -7.09
CA GLN A 441 5.78 -25.49 -6.13
C GLN A 441 6.89 -26.38 -5.53
N THR A 442 8.14 -26.12 -5.90
CA THR A 442 9.27 -26.99 -5.55
C THR A 442 9.59 -26.96 -4.06
N ALA A 443 9.35 -25.84 -3.38
CA ALA A 443 9.51 -25.75 -1.93
C ALA A 443 8.60 -26.75 -1.20
N TYR A 444 7.35 -26.91 -1.66
CA TYR A 444 6.46 -27.95 -1.15
C TYR A 444 6.95 -29.35 -1.55
N ILE A 445 7.29 -29.56 -2.83
CA ILE A 445 7.71 -30.89 -3.34
C ILE A 445 8.94 -31.41 -2.58
N LEU A 446 9.89 -30.54 -2.22
CA LEU A 446 11.16 -30.86 -1.58
C LEU A 446 11.16 -30.81 -0.04
N ALA A 447 10.09 -30.35 0.60
CA ALA A 447 9.98 -30.28 2.07
C ALA A 447 9.79 -31.66 2.74
N ASP A 448 10.27 -31.81 4.00
CA ASP A 448 9.85 -32.93 4.85
C ASP A 448 8.34 -32.78 5.15
N ARG A 449 7.58 -33.86 5.02
CA ARG A 449 6.13 -33.90 5.31
C ARG A 449 5.80 -33.72 6.79
N LYS A 450 6.80 -33.69 7.68
CA LYS A 450 6.65 -33.24 9.08
C LYS A 450 6.63 -31.72 9.21
N GLU A 451 7.33 -31.02 8.32
CA GLU A 451 7.42 -29.56 8.31
C GLU A 451 6.28 -28.99 7.46
N TRP A 452 6.08 -29.51 6.24
CA TRP A 452 4.99 -29.11 5.35
C TRP A 452 4.11 -30.32 4.96
N PRO A 453 3.12 -30.69 5.80
CA PRO A 453 2.35 -31.93 5.66
C PRO A 453 1.36 -31.92 4.50
N GLU A 454 0.64 -30.81 4.30
CA GLU A 454 -0.37 -30.67 3.26
C GLU A 454 -0.24 -29.36 2.48
N ARG A 455 -0.69 -29.40 1.22
CA ARG A 455 -0.86 -28.21 0.35
C ARG A 455 -1.99 -27.33 0.87
N TRP A 456 -1.89 -26.04 0.58
CA TRP A 456 -2.90 -25.03 0.90
C TRP A 456 -3.28 -25.08 2.39
N SER A 457 -2.31 -25.29 3.29
CA SER A 457 -2.60 -25.32 4.73
C SER A 457 -2.88 -23.88 5.23
N PRO A 458 -3.75 -23.70 6.24
CA PRO A 458 -3.96 -22.38 6.85
C PRO A 458 -2.71 -21.83 7.54
N GLU A 459 -1.86 -22.72 8.06
CA GLU A 459 -0.60 -22.40 8.75
C GLU A 459 0.49 -21.98 7.76
N HIS A 460 0.55 -22.63 6.59
CA HIS A 460 1.54 -22.38 5.54
C HIS A 460 1.08 -21.40 4.46
N ARG A 461 0.06 -20.56 4.75
CA ARG A 461 -0.31 -19.43 3.86
C ARG A 461 0.87 -18.49 3.56
N GLY A 462 1.83 -18.38 4.49
CA GLY A 462 3.07 -17.64 4.28
C GLY A 462 4.05 -18.27 3.27
N ASN A 463 3.77 -19.46 2.74
CA ASN A 463 4.69 -20.21 1.87
C ASN A 463 4.49 -20.00 0.36
N HIS A 464 3.68 -19.01 -0.04
CA HIS A 464 3.67 -18.48 -1.42
C HIS A 464 3.28 -19.52 -2.51
N GLU A 465 2.41 -20.48 -2.19
CA GLU A 465 1.94 -21.53 -3.13
C GLU A 465 1.21 -20.94 -4.36
N GLY A 466 0.29 -20.02 -4.10
CA GLY A 466 -0.46 -19.27 -5.10
C GLY A 466 0.39 -18.19 -5.75
N TYR A 467 1.22 -17.49 -4.99
CA TYR A 467 2.17 -16.50 -5.53
C TYR A 467 3.04 -17.09 -6.64
N VAL A 468 3.73 -18.22 -6.38
CA VAL A 468 4.56 -18.91 -7.40
C VAL A 468 3.69 -19.46 -8.55
N SER A 469 2.50 -20.00 -8.24
CA SER A 469 1.55 -20.49 -9.25
C SER A 469 1.09 -19.38 -10.21
N GLY A 470 0.86 -18.16 -9.70
CA GLY A 470 0.43 -17.01 -10.48
C GLY A 470 1.47 -16.57 -11.50
N TYR A 471 2.74 -16.40 -11.11
CA TYR A 471 3.82 -16.10 -12.04
C TYR A 471 4.02 -17.18 -13.11
N PHE A 472 3.82 -18.46 -12.79
CA PHE A 472 3.86 -19.52 -13.80
C PHE A 472 2.77 -19.33 -14.85
N ILE A 473 1.53 -19.06 -14.42
CA ILE A 473 0.39 -18.79 -15.30
C ILE A 473 0.64 -17.55 -16.18
N GLU A 474 1.15 -16.46 -15.62
CA GLU A 474 1.51 -15.24 -16.37
C GLU A 474 2.61 -15.49 -17.41
N SER A 475 3.64 -16.27 -17.06
CA SER A 475 4.69 -16.67 -17.99
C SER A 475 4.14 -17.51 -19.16
N ALA A 476 3.11 -18.33 -18.93
CA ALA A 476 2.47 -19.16 -19.95
C ALA A 476 1.62 -18.35 -20.94
N ILE A 477 0.92 -17.30 -20.49
CA ILE A 477 0.18 -16.36 -21.37
C ILE A 477 1.16 -15.69 -22.35
N ASN A 478 2.27 -15.17 -21.82
CA ASN A 478 3.28 -14.49 -22.63
C ASN A 478 4.01 -15.45 -23.58
N HIS A 479 4.27 -16.70 -23.18
CA HIS A 479 4.86 -17.73 -24.04
C HIS A 479 3.95 -18.16 -25.19
N TYR A 480 2.65 -18.39 -24.91
CA TYR A 480 1.66 -18.65 -25.97
C TYR A 480 1.63 -17.48 -26.96
N THR A 481 1.63 -16.24 -26.44
CA THR A 481 1.52 -15.03 -27.26
C THR A 481 2.76 -14.80 -28.13
N LEU A 482 3.98 -15.05 -27.61
CA LEU A 482 5.23 -15.06 -28.38
C LEU A 482 5.20 -16.07 -29.55
N THR A 483 4.61 -17.24 -29.33
CA THR A 483 4.62 -18.33 -30.31
C THR A 483 3.41 -18.34 -31.24
N ASP A 484 2.47 -17.38 -31.10
CA ASP A 484 1.13 -17.42 -31.70
C ASP A 484 0.39 -18.76 -31.47
N GLY A 485 0.52 -19.34 -30.26
CA GLY A 485 -0.08 -20.63 -29.91
C GLY A 485 0.57 -21.85 -30.58
N LYS A 486 1.66 -21.69 -31.34
CA LYS A 486 2.36 -22.80 -32.01
C LYS A 486 3.08 -23.73 -31.03
N ASP A 487 3.38 -23.26 -29.83
CA ASP A 487 3.88 -24.09 -28.73
C ASP A 487 3.03 -23.94 -27.48
N LEU A 488 2.30 -25.03 -27.18
CA LEU A 488 1.36 -25.14 -26.07
C LEU A 488 2.00 -25.74 -24.80
N ARG A 489 3.32 -25.98 -24.76
CA ARG A 489 4.03 -26.60 -23.61
C ARG A 489 3.68 -25.95 -22.28
N LEU A 490 3.91 -24.64 -22.15
CA LEU A 490 3.57 -23.90 -20.92
C LEU A 490 2.07 -23.65 -20.76
N TYR A 491 1.33 -23.40 -21.85
CA TYR A 491 -0.11 -23.13 -21.81
C TYR A 491 -0.92 -24.31 -21.27
N ASN A 492 -0.66 -25.52 -21.77
CA ASN A 492 -1.33 -26.74 -21.29
C ASN A 492 -0.98 -27.05 -19.84
N ALA A 493 0.27 -26.78 -19.43
CA ALA A 493 0.69 -26.94 -18.04
C ALA A 493 0.06 -25.91 -17.10
N ALA A 494 -0.14 -24.66 -17.54
CA ALA A 494 -0.87 -23.63 -16.81
C ALA A 494 -2.36 -23.97 -16.69
N LYS A 495 -3.00 -24.50 -17.75
CA LYS A 495 -4.36 -25.06 -17.66
C LYS A 495 -4.42 -26.19 -16.64
N LYS A 496 -3.47 -27.12 -16.67
CA LYS A 496 -3.38 -28.23 -15.71
C LYS A 496 -3.20 -27.75 -14.26
N LEU A 497 -2.42 -26.69 -14.03
CA LEU A 497 -2.28 -26.07 -12.71
C LEU A 497 -3.59 -25.41 -12.27
N ALA A 498 -4.23 -24.61 -13.14
CA ALA A 498 -5.50 -23.96 -12.85
C ALA A 498 -6.65 -24.97 -12.59
N ASP A 499 -6.73 -26.03 -13.40
CA ASP A 499 -7.63 -27.17 -13.18
C ASP A 499 -7.34 -27.87 -11.83
N CYS A 500 -6.07 -28.08 -11.47
CA CYS A 500 -5.67 -28.67 -10.18
C CYS A 500 -6.10 -27.80 -8.99
N TRP A 501 -5.92 -26.48 -9.07
CA TRP A 501 -6.38 -25.55 -8.03
C TRP A 501 -7.92 -25.51 -7.95
N ALA A 502 -8.60 -25.37 -9.08
CA ALA A 502 -10.07 -25.37 -9.16
C ALA A 502 -10.70 -26.72 -8.75
N ALA A 503 -9.96 -27.83 -8.86
CA ALA A 503 -10.39 -29.13 -8.35
C ALA A 503 -10.42 -29.17 -6.81
N ASN A 504 -9.51 -28.50 -6.11
CA ASN A 504 -9.29 -28.62 -4.67
C ASN A 504 -9.80 -27.44 -3.82
N ILE A 505 -9.85 -26.23 -4.38
CA ILE A 505 -10.29 -24.99 -3.71
C ILE A 505 -11.59 -24.49 -4.36
N GLY A 506 -12.49 -23.94 -3.56
CA GLY A 506 -13.78 -23.41 -4.03
C GLY A 506 -14.95 -23.70 -3.08
N PRO A 507 -16.18 -23.28 -3.43
CA PRO A 507 -17.38 -23.56 -2.66
C PRO A 507 -17.60 -25.07 -2.45
N GLY A 508 -17.84 -25.48 -1.20
CA GLY A 508 -17.96 -26.90 -0.83
C GLY A 508 -16.63 -27.67 -0.81
N LYS A 509 -15.49 -26.98 -0.94
CA LYS A 509 -14.13 -27.55 -0.90
C LYS A 509 -13.30 -26.84 0.19
N LYS A 510 -11.97 -26.78 0.04
CA LYS A 510 -11.10 -26.06 0.99
C LYS A 510 -11.27 -24.54 0.81
N GLU A 511 -11.56 -23.83 1.90
CA GLU A 511 -11.50 -22.36 1.95
C GLU A 511 -10.06 -21.91 2.21
N TRP A 512 -9.49 -21.11 1.31
CA TRP A 512 -8.07 -20.73 1.37
C TRP A 512 -7.77 -19.42 0.62
N PHE A 513 -6.70 -18.75 1.02
CA PHE A 513 -6.11 -17.58 0.36
C PHE A 513 -4.60 -17.58 0.65
N ASP A 514 -3.80 -17.02 -0.27
CA ASP A 514 -2.33 -16.93 -0.08
C ASP A 514 -1.96 -15.74 0.82
N GLY A 515 -0.92 -15.90 1.65
CA GLY A 515 -0.30 -14.82 2.40
C GLY A 515 0.48 -13.83 1.52
N HIS A 516 0.63 -14.10 0.22
CA HIS A 516 1.08 -13.14 -0.79
C HIS A 516 0.23 -13.28 -2.07
N GLN A 517 -0.51 -12.24 -2.41
CA GLN A 517 -1.39 -12.13 -3.57
C GLN A 517 -0.59 -12.15 -4.89
N GLU A 518 -1.14 -12.76 -5.93
CA GLU A 518 -0.74 -12.72 -7.37
C GLU A 518 -1.67 -13.66 -8.15
N MET A 519 -1.95 -14.83 -7.55
CA MET A 519 -2.79 -15.90 -8.10
C MET A 519 -4.16 -15.39 -8.53
N GLU A 520 -4.74 -14.46 -7.75
CA GLU A 520 -6.07 -13.91 -8.00
C GLU A 520 -6.11 -13.12 -9.32
N GLN A 521 -5.12 -12.25 -9.61
CA GLN A 521 -5.06 -11.54 -10.90
C GLN A 521 -4.60 -12.44 -12.06
N ALA A 522 -3.68 -13.36 -11.80
CA ALA A 522 -3.21 -14.32 -12.81
C ALA A 522 -4.34 -15.23 -13.30
N LEU A 523 -5.20 -15.73 -12.39
CA LEU A 523 -6.35 -16.56 -12.73
C LEU A 523 -7.43 -15.81 -13.52
N VAL A 524 -7.70 -14.53 -13.24
CA VAL A 524 -8.65 -13.74 -14.05
C VAL A 524 -8.08 -13.46 -15.44
N ARG A 525 -6.81 -13.03 -15.52
CA ARG A 525 -6.13 -12.82 -16.82
C ARG A 525 -6.09 -14.09 -17.65
N PHE A 526 -5.82 -15.24 -17.02
CA PHE A 526 -5.77 -16.53 -17.69
C PHE A 526 -7.16 -17.05 -18.07
N GLY A 527 -8.18 -16.86 -17.24
CA GLY A 527 -9.57 -17.19 -17.57
C GLY A 527 -10.06 -16.43 -18.80
N ARG A 528 -9.86 -15.11 -18.82
CA ARG A 528 -10.11 -14.27 -20.01
C ARG A 528 -9.34 -14.78 -21.23
N PHE A 529 -8.05 -15.04 -21.08
CA PHE A 529 -7.20 -15.53 -22.19
C PHE A 529 -7.65 -16.90 -22.72
N VAL A 530 -8.04 -17.84 -21.86
CA VAL A 530 -8.56 -19.15 -22.27
C VAL A 530 -9.89 -19.01 -23.00
N ASN A 531 -10.77 -18.10 -22.57
CA ASN A 531 -12.00 -17.79 -23.29
C ASN A 531 -11.70 -17.16 -24.67
N ASP A 532 -10.76 -16.19 -24.73
CA ASP A 532 -10.30 -15.53 -25.96
C ASP A 532 -9.63 -16.50 -26.96
N GLN A 533 -9.03 -17.61 -26.50
CA GLN A 533 -8.31 -18.57 -27.34
C GLN A 533 -9.10 -19.85 -27.67
N GLU A 534 -10.07 -20.26 -26.84
CA GLU A 534 -10.79 -21.53 -27.03
C GLU A 534 -12.30 -21.38 -27.27
N GLU A 535 -12.85 -20.17 -27.18
CA GLU A 535 -14.26 -19.82 -27.45
C GLU A 535 -15.29 -20.71 -26.69
N ASN A 536 -14.88 -21.33 -25.59
CA ASN A 536 -15.62 -22.41 -24.91
C ASN A 536 -16.03 -22.13 -23.45
N HIS A 537 -15.82 -20.89 -22.96
CA HIS A 537 -16.13 -20.45 -21.60
C HIS A 537 -15.45 -21.21 -20.44
N ARG A 538 -14.45 -22.07 -20.72
CA ARG A 538 -13.76 -22.84 -19.67
C ARG A 538 -12.99 -21.96 -18.68
N GLY A 539 -12.59 -20.76 -19.09
CA GLY A 539 -11.92 -19.78 -18.25
C GLY A 539 -12.79 -19.21 -17.12
N ASP A 540 -14.12 -19.31 -17.23
CA ASP A 540 -15.08 -18.81 -16.23
C ASP A 540 -14.90 -19.52 -14.88
N ALA A 541 -14.44 -20.78 -14.90
CA ALA A 541 -14.09 -21.53 -13.69
C ALA A 541 -12.86 -20.95 -12.98
N TYR A 542 -11.88 -20.42 -13.73
CA TYR A 542 -10.66 -19.81 -13.18
C TYR A 542 -10.96 -18.41 -12.62
N ILE A 543 -11.83 -17.63 -13.30
CA ILE A 543 -12.36 -16.35 -12.80
C ILE A 543 -13.16 -16.58 -11.50
N SER A 544 -14.00 -17.62 -11.47
CA SER A 544 -14.77 -18.00 -10.26
C SER A 544 -13.87 -18.40 -9.09
N LEU A 545 -12.79 -19.15 -9.35
CA LEU A 545 -11.78 -19.47 -8.35
C LEU A 545 -11.08 -18.21 -7.83
N ALA A 546 -10.70 -17.28 -8.71
CA ALA A 546 -10.07 -16.02 -8.32
C ALA A 546 -10.96 -15.21 -7.36
N LYS A 547 -12.26 -15.06 -7.67
CA LYS A 547 -13.23 -14.43 -6.75
C LYS A 547 -13.31 -15.17 -5.41
N PHE A 548 -13.35 -16.50 -5.43
CA PHE A 548 -13.39 -17.28 -4.18
C PHE A 548 -12.14 -17.10 -3.30
N LEU A 549 -10.94 -17.00 -3.89
CA LEU A 549 -9.71 -16.68 -3.16
C LEU A 549 -9.75 -15.29 -2.51
N LEU A 550 -10.33 -14.30 -3.20
CA LEU A 550 -10.52 -12.94 -2.65
C LEU A 550 -11.57 -12.93 -1.52
N ASP A 551 -12.74 -13.56 -1.73
CA ASP A 551 -13.81 -13.67 -0.71
C ASP A 551 -13.37 -14.46 0.54
N SER A 552 -12.41 -15.37 0.39
CA SER A 552 -11.79 -16.13 1.49
C SER A 552 -10.89 -15.26 2.40
N ARG A 553 -10.41 -14.10 1.93
CA ARG A 553 -9.40 -13.28 2.63
C ARG A 553 -9.99 -12.50 3.80
N ARG A 554 -9.95 -13.10 4.99
CA ARG A 554 -10.37 -12.50 6.28
C ARG A 554 -9.76 -13.22 7.48
N GLY A 555 -9.75 -12.56 8.64
CA GLY A 555 -9.33 -13.14 9.93
C GLY A 555 -7.82 -13.22 10.18
N GLY A 556 -7.01 -12.49 9.40
CA GLY A 556 -5.57 -12.34 9.63
C GLY A 556 -5.17 -10.89 9.93
N ASN A 557 -4.25 -10.32 9.15
CA ASN A 557 -3.52 -9.10 9.53
C ASN A 557 -3.52 -8.02 8.42
N GLU A 558 -2.91 -6.86 8.71
CA GLU A 558 -2.85 -5.75 7.75
C GLU A 558 -1.72 -5.93 6.72
N TYR A 559 -0.63 -6.61 7.07
CA TYR A 559 0.51 -6.90 6.18
C TYR A 559 0.13 -7.72 4.95
N ASP A 560 -0.79 -8.69 5.09
CA ASP A 560 -1.36 -9.53 4.01
C ASP A 560 -2.82 -9.16 3.61
N GLN A 561 -3.28 -7.99 4.07
CA GLN A 561 -4.60 -7.42 3.79
C GLN A 561 -5.77 -8.39 4.10
N SER A 562 -5.64 -9.22 5.14
CA SER A 562 -6.70 -10.14 5.61
C SER A 562 -7.31 -9.78 6.98
N HIS A 563 -6.92 -8.65 7.58
CA HIS A 563 -7.50 -8.07 8.80
C HIS A 563 -9.03 -7.84 8.73
N LEU A 564 -9.58 -7.55 7.55
CA LEU A 564 -11.01 -7.29 7.31
C LEU A 564 -11.49 -7.95 6.02
N PRO A 565 -12.79 -8.29 5.89
CA PRO A 565 -13.38 -8.66 4.61
C PRO A 565 -13.20 -7.54 3.57
N LEU A 566 -12.93 -7.89 2.31
CA LEU A 566 -12.58 -6.93 1.26
C LEU A 566 -13.53 -5.74 1.10
N GLY A 567 -14.85 -5.94 1.22
CA GLY A 567 -15.87 -4.89 1.12
C GLY A 567 -15.83 -3.84 2.25
N GLN A 568 -15.03 -4.08 3.29
CA GLN A 568 -14.85 -3.23 4.47
C GLN A 568 -13.45 -2.60 4.53
N GLN A 569 -12.57 -2.87 3.55
CA GLN A 569 -11.25 -2.26 3.46
C GLN A 569 -11.34 -0.95 2.67
N TYR A 570 -11.03 0.17 3.35
CA TYR A 570 -11.13 1.52 2.77
C TYR A 570 -9.80 2.28 2.69
N GLU A 571 -8.73 1.75 3.29
CA GLU A 571 -7.39 2.33 3.24
C GLU A 571 -6.33 1.32 2.77
N ALA A 572 -5.29 1.82 2.09
CA ALA A 572 -4.14 1.01 1.70
C ALA A 572 -3.24 0.76 2.92
N VAL A 573 -3.07 -0.50 3.33
CA VAL A 573 -2.35 -0.91 4.54
C VAL A 573 -1.44 -2.10 4.28
N GLY A 574 -0.39 -2.24 5.10
CA GLY A 574 0.57 -3.33 5.00
C GLY A 574 1.47 -3.29 3.77
N HIS A 575 2.02 -4.45 3.40
CA HIS A 575 3.06 -4.59 2.38
C HIS A 575 2.58 -4.13 0.99
N ALA A 576 3.35 -3.27 0.32
CA ALA A 576 2.88 -2.51 -0.83
C ALA A 576 2.62 -3.38 -2.10
N VAL A 577 3.43 -4.41 -2.34
CA VAL A 577 3.19 -5.38 -3.44
C VAL A 577 1.93 -6.21 -3.21
N ARG A 578 1.83 -6.89 -2.06
CA ARG A 578 0.65 -7.66 -1.65
C ARG A 578 -0.64 -6.86 -1.84
N ALA A 579 -0.65 -5.65 -1.31
CA ALA A 579 -1.75 -4.69 -1.45
C ALA A 579 -2.08 -4.38 -2.92
N THR A 580 -1.11 -3.97 -3.75
CA THR A 580 -1.40 -3.62 -5.15
C THR A 580 -1.78 -4.80 -6.03
N TYR A 581 -1.20 -5.98 -5.82
CA TYR A 581 -1.58 -7.20 -6.52
C TYR A 581 -3.00 -7.66 -6.10
N PHE A 582 -3.34 -7.54 -4.81
CA PHE A 582 -4.70 -7.75 -4.30
C PHE A 582 -5.70 -6.80 -4.95
N TYR A 583 -5.43 -5.49 -4.94
CA TYR A 583 -6.34 -4.49 -5.50
C TYR A 583 -6.47 -4.61 -7.03
N SER A 584 -5.42 -5.04 -7.73
CA SER A 584 -5.47 -5.41 -9.15
C SER A 584 -6.41 -6.60 -9.39
N GLY A 585 -6.32 -7.67 -8.59
CA GLY A 585 -7.24 -8.81 -8.64
C GLY A 585 -8.68 -8.45 -8.28
N MET A 586 -8.88 -7.59 -7.28
CA MET A 586 -10.20 -7.04 -6.91
C MET A 586 -10.79 -6.20 -8.05
N ALA A 587 -10.00 -5.32 -8.68
CA ALA A 587 -10.46 -4.50 -9.81
C ALA A 587 -10.81 -5.36 -11.04
N ASP A 588 -10.07 -6.46 -11.26
CA ASP A 588 -10.38 -7.45 -12.28
C ASP A 588 -11.73 -8.13 -12.04
N ILE A 589 -12.00 -8.63 -10.83
CA ILE A 589 -13.28 -9.24 -10.47
C ILE A 589 -14.43 -8.22 -10.46
N ALA A 590 -14.19 -7.00 -9.98
CA ALA A 590 -15.14 -5.89 -10.00
C ALA A 590 -15.61 -5.52 -11.43
N ALA A 591 -14.75 -5.77 -12.43
CA ALA A 591 -15.04 -5.59 -13.84
C ALA A 591 -15.71 -6.82 -14.50
N GLU A 592 -15.35 -8.06 -14.11
CA GLU A 592 -16.04 -9.26 -14.66
C GLU A 592 -17.44 -9.46 -14.09
N THR A 593 -17.66 -9.12 -12.81
CA THR A 593 -18.89 -9.47 -12.08
C THR A 593 -19.88 -8.32 -11.92
N GLN A 594 -19.47 -7.08 -12.23
CA GLN A 594 -20.22 -5.85 -12.00
C GLN A 594 -20.68 -5.64 -10.53
N ASP A 595 -20.00 -6.30 -9.57
CA ASP A 595 -20.28 -6.21 -8.14
C ASP A 595 -19.92 -4.81 -7.61
N HIS A 596 -20.96 -4.01 -7.27
CA HIS A 596 -20.80 -2.63 -6.82
C HIS A 596 -20.11 -2.50 -5.45
N ASP A 597 -20.12 -3.53 -4.60
CA ASP A 597 -19.45 -3.48 -3.30
C ASP A 597 -17.95 -3.77 -3.47
N TYR A 598 -17.59 -4.69 -4.37
CA TYR A 598 -16.22 -4.83 -4.90
C TYR A 598 -15.72 -3.53 -5.53
N GLN A 599 -16.50 -2.91 -6.43
CA GLN A 599 -16.15 -1.64 -7.06
C GLN A 599 -15.96 -0.51 -6.03
N SER A 600 -16.79 -0.48 -4.98
CA SER A 600 -16.71 0.50 -3.89
C SER A 600 -15.44 0.33 -3.05
N ALA A 601 -15.10 -0.90 -2.64
CA ALA A 601 -13.83 -1.17 -1.96
C ALA A 601 -12.63 -0.78 -2.83
N VAL A 602 -12.61 -1.23 -4.09
CA VAL A 602 -11.57 -0.92 -5.08
C VAL A 602 -11.34 0.59 -5.24
N ILE A 603 -12.40 1.39 -5.39
CA ILE A 603 -12.24 2.84 -5.60
C ILE A 603 -11.86 3.58 -4.30
N SER A 604 -12.28 3.10 -3.12
CA SER A 604 -11.80 3.64 -1.84
C SER A 604 -10.31 3.37 -1.61
N LEU A 605 -9.86 2.14 -1.90
CA LEU A 605 -8.46 1.74 -1.76
C LEU A 605 -7.56 2.54 -2.72
N TRP A 606 -8.06 2.82 -3.92
CA TRP A 606 -7.41 3.74 -4.86
C TRP A 606 -7.39 5.20 -4.36
N ASP A 607 -8.53 5.76 -3.90
CA ASP A 607 -8.57 7.16 -3.41
C ASP A 607 -7.65 7.35 -2.20
N ASN A 608 -7.70 6.46 -1.21
CA ASN A 608 -6.80 6.52 -0.06
C ASN A 608 -5.32 6.45 -0.50
N MET A 609 -4.97 5.49 -1.37
CA MET A 609 -3.61 5.35 -1.84
C MET A 609 -3.14 6.62 -2.58
N VAL A 610 -3.86 7.06 -3.62
CA VAL A 610 -3.45 8.17 -4.48
C VAL A 610 -3.52 9.51 -3.78
N ASN A 611 -4.48 9.72 -2.87
CA ASN A 611 -4.71 11.02 -2.23
C ASN A 611 -4.20 11.13 -0.79
N LYS A 612 -3.64 10.06 -0.21
CA LYS A 612 -3.05 10.07 1.14
C LYS A 612 -1.71 9.31 1.27
N LYS A 613 -1.34 8.41 0.34
CA LYS A 613 -0.18 7.48 0.51
C LYS A 613 0.65 7.21 -0.77
N TYR A 614 0.70 8.16 -1.72
CA TYR A 614 1.37 8.03 -3.02
C TYR A 614 2.41 9.13 -3.18
N TYR A 615 3.66 8.76 -3.46
CA TYR A 615 4.76 9.72 -3.63
C TYR A 615 4.72 10.39 -5.02
N LEU A 616 5.23 11.61 -5.13
CA LEU A 616 5.29 12.35 -6.42
C LEU A 616 6.02 11.57 -7.52
N THR A 617 7.03 10.77 -7.17
CA THR A 617 7.77 9.88 -8.08
C THR A 617 6.97 8.67 -8.60
N GLY A 618 5.73 8.49 -8.13
CA GLY A 618 4.91 7.31 -8.40
C GLY A 618 5.22 6.09 -7.53
N GLY A 619 6.16 6.21 -6.58
CA GLY A 619 6.42 5.17 -5.60
C GLY A 619 5.32 5.05 -4.54
N ILE A 620 5.21 3.88 -3.92
CA ILE A 620 4.30 3.58 -2.80
C ILE A 620 4.99 2.71 -1.74
N GLY A 621 4.56 2.88 -0.49
CA GLY A 621 5.15 2.25 0.68
C GLY A 621 6.24 3.13 1.30
N SER A 622 5.96 3.71 2.46
CA SER A 622 6.90 4.54 3.21
C SER A 622 7.93 3.73 3.99
N GLY A 623 7.66 2.44 4.26
CA GLY A 623 8.57 1.56 5.02
C GLY A 623 8.54 1.76 6.53
N GLU A 624 7.58 2.53 7.06
CA GLU A 624 7.24 2.53 8.50
C GLU A 624 6.54 1.23 8.92
N THR A 625 6.10 0.46 7.93
CA THR A 625 5.55 -0.89 8.04
C THR A 625 6.33 -1.81 7.11
N SER A 626 6.36 -3.13 7.37
CA SER A 626 7.24 -4.08 6.66
C SER A 626 7.00 -4.04 5.14
N GLU A 627 7.92 -3.37 4.42
CA GLU A 627 7.89 -3.15 2.96
C GLU A 627 6.58 -2.45 2.50
N GLY A 628 5.99 -1.62 3.37
CA GLY A 628 4.57 -1.30 3.31
C GLY A 628 4.18 0.18 3.47
N PHE A 629 2.86 0.39 3.44
CA PHE A 629 2.19 1.68 3.68
C PHE A 629 2.22 2.06 5.15
N GLY A 630 2.65 3.29 5.45
CA GLY A 630 2.45 3.93 6.74
C GLY A 630 1.05 4.56 6.92
N PRO A 631 0.89 5.42 7.93
CA PRO A 631 -0.30 6.25 8.12
C PRO A 631 -0.58 7.19 6.92
N ASN A 632 -1.80 7.72 6.86
CA ASN A 632 -2.15 8.77 5.89
C ASN A 632 -1.20 9.97 6.03
N TYR A 633 -0.71 10.48 4.90
CA TYR A 633 0.24 11.60 4.78
C TYR A 633 1.65 11.35 5.36
N SER A 634 1.95 10.13 5.82
CA SER A 634 3.32 9.77 6.24
C SER A 634 4.15 9.36 5.03
N LEU A 635 4.75 10.36 4.38
CA LEU A 635 5.51 10.23 3.14
C LEU A 635 6.97 10.70 3.34
N ARG A 636 7.67 10.15 4.35
CA ARG A 636 9.09 10.44 4.59
C ARG A 636 9.94 10.18 3.34
N ASN A 637 10.91 11.06 3.05
CA ASN A 637 11.62 11.03 1.76
C ASN A 637 12.71 9.94 1.68
N GLU A 638 13.14 9.35 2.80
CA GLU A 638 13.91 8.09 2.87
C GLU A 638 12.99 6.84 2.65
N ALA A 639 12.05 6.97 1.72
CA ALA A 639 10.95 6.05 1.46
C ALA A 639 11.38 4.62 1.09
N TYR A 640 10.49 3.65 1.26
CA TYR A 640 10.72 2.29 0.79
C TYR A 640 10.54 2.21 -0.73
N CYS A 641 9.35 2.54 -1.24
CA CYS A 641 9.06 2.65 -2.68
C CYS A 641 9.65 1.50 -3.51
N GLU A 642 9.33 0.26 -3.13
CA GLU A 642 9.89 -0.95 -3.75
C GLU A 642 9.66 -0.94 -5.27
N THR A 643 10.65 -1.39 -6.05
CA THR A 643 10.48 -1.45 -7.50
C THR A 643 9.34 -2.41 -7.90
N CYS A 644 9.08 -3.51 -7.18
CA CYS A 644 7.88 -4.32 -7.40
C CYS A 644 6.57 -3.59 -7.06
N SER A 645 6.54 -2.74 -6.02
CA SER A 645 5.31 -2.04 -5.64
C SER A 645 4.91 -1.04 -6.73
N SER A 646 5.89 -0.44 -7.40
CA SER A 646 5.69 0.36 -8.62
C SER A 646 5.16 -0.47 -9.79
N CYS A 647 5.61 -1.72 -9.98
CA CYS A 647 5.04 -2.64 -10.98
C CYS A 647 3.58 -3.01 -10.65
N GLY A 648 3.29 -3.40 -9.41
CA GLY A 648 1.94 -3.72 -8.96
C GLY A 648 0.98 -2.54 -9.08
N LEU A 649 1.46 -1.33 -8.79
CA LEU A 649 0.68 -0.11 -8.93
C LEU A 649 0.32 0.20 -10.39
N VAL A 650 1.26 -0.01 -11.32
CA VAL A 650 0.98 0.02 -12.76
C VAL A 650 -0.13 -0.95 -13.13
N PHE A 651 -0.10 -2.20 -12.64
CA PHE A 651 -1.13 -3.20 -12.95
C PHE A 651 -2.50 -2.77 -12.41
N PHE A 652 -2.57 -2.32 -11.15
CA PHE A 652 -3.82 -1.87 -10.52
C PHE A 652 -4.43 -0.66 -11.24
N GLN A 653 -3.62 0.36 -11.53
CA GLN A 653 -4.08 1.55 -12.28
C GLN A 653 -4.48 1.20 -13.72
N TYR A 654 -3.81 0.24 -14.36
CA TYR A 654 -4.24 -0.29 -15.65
C TYR A 654 -5.61 -0.98 -15.57
N LYS A 655 -5.92 -1.78 -14.54
CA LYS A 655 -7.25 -2.39 -14.38
C LYS A 655 -8.34 -1.34 -14.19
N LEU A 656 -8.04 -0.27 -13.44
CA LEU A 656 -8.96 0.86 -13.28
C LEU A 656 -9.19 1.62 -14.59
N ASN A 657 -8.17 1.76 -15.44
CA ASN A 657 -8.37 2.30 -16.80
C ASN A 657 -9.30 1.42 -17.65
N LEU A 658 -9.11 0.09 -17.61
CA LEU A 658 -9.99 -0.86 -18.30
C LEU A 658 -11.44 -0.78 -17.81
N ALA A 659 -11.65 -0.68 -16.49
CA ALA A 659 -12.99 -0.67 -15.89
C ALA A 659 -13.72 0.67 -16.06
N TYR A 660 -13.05 1.80 -15.80
CA TYR A 660 -13.69 3.12 -15.77
C TYR A 660 -13.59 3.92 -17.07
N HIS A 661 -12.76 3.49 -18.03
CA HIS A 661 -12.50 4.18 -19.31
C HIS A 661 -11.99 5.62 -19.11
N ASP A 662 -11.17 5.85 -18.08
CA ASP A 662 -10.74 7.19 -17.66
C ASP A 662 -9.22 7.34 -17.76
N ALA A 663 -8.77 8.41 -18.42
CA ALA A 663 -7.36 8.72 -18.60
C ALA A 663 -6.66 9.08 -17.28
N LYS A 664 -7.38 9.44 -16.20
CA LYS A 664 -6.78 9.77 -14.89
C LYS A 664 -5.91 8.62 -14.35
N TYR A 665 -6.25 7.38 -14.67
CA TYR A 665 -5.47 6.20 -14.29
C TYR A 665 -4.23 5.99 -15.19
N ALA A 666 -4.30 6.39 -16.46
CA ALA A 666 -3.15 6.36 -17.37
C ALA A 666 -2.14 7.49 -17.11
N ASP A 667 -2.60 8.68 -16.68
CA ASP A 667 -1.73 9.76 -16.17
C ASP A 667 -0.91 9.28 -14.95
N LEU A 668 -1.49 8.45 -14.08
CA LEU A 668 -0.79 7.89 -12.91
C LEU A 668 0.20 6.77 -13.26
N TYR A 669 -0.16 5.83 -14.13
CA TYR A 669 0.79 4.76 -14.49
C TYR A 669 1.89 5.28 -15.41
N GLU A 670 1.63 6.32 -16.21
CA GLU A 670 2.65 7.12 -16.89
C GLU A 670 3.66 7.69 -15.87
N GLN A 671 3.17 8.42 -14.85
CA GLN A 671 4.04 9.02 -13.84
C GLN A 671 4.85 7.97 -13.06
N THR A 672 4.25 6.80 -12.79
CA THR A 672 4.92 5.67 -12.10
C THR A 672 6.00 5.03 -12.98
N MET A 673 5.72 4.80 -14.27
CA MET A 673 6.68 4.24 -15.22
C MET A 673 7.88 5.17 -15.42
N TYR A 674 7.63 6.42 -15.78
CA TYR A 674 8.69 7.36 -16.20
C TYR A 674 9.62 7.81 -15.06
N ASN A 675 9.29 7.53 -13.79
CA ASN A 675 10.05 8.01 -12.63
C ASN A 675 10.54 6.87 -11.74
N ALA A 676 9.68 6.30 -10.88
CA ALA A 676 10.06 5.24 -9.96
C ALA A 676 10.56 3.99 -10.71
N LEU A 677 9.79 3.47 -11.67
CA LEU A 677 10.12 2.20 -12.33
C LEU A 677 11.31 2.32 -13.29
N LEU A 678 11.37 3.33 -14.16
CA LEU A 678 12.54 3.56 -15.02
C LEU A 678 13.82 3.84 -14.21
N GLY A 679 13.70 4.44 -13.02
CA GLY A 679 14.81 4.73 -12.11
C GLY A 679 15.25 3.54 -11.25
N GLY A 680 14.38 2.54 -11.10
CA GLY A 680 14.65 1.29 -10.40
C GLY A 680 15.72 0.41 -11.05
N LEU A 681 16.15 0.72 -12.28
CA LEU A 681 17.27 0.09 -12.97
C LEU A 681 18.29 1.16 -13.40
N ALA A 682 19.59 0.88 -13.29
CA ALA A 682 20.64 1.76 -13.82
C ALA A 682 20.47 2.02 -15.33
N LEU A 683 21.03 3.12 -15.84
CA LEU A 683 21.00 3.48 -17.25
C LEU A 683 21.71 2.45 -18.14
N ASP A 684 22.72 1.78 -17.60
CA ASP A 684 23.46 0.69 -18.25
C ASP A 684 22.86 -0.71 -18.03
N GLY A 685 21.88 -0.85 -17.13
CA GLY A 685 21.26 -2.15 -16.79
C GLY A 685 22.20 -3.14 -16.10
N GLN A 686 23.30 -2.69 -15.48
CA GLN A 686 24.22 -3.57 -14.71
C GLN A 686 23.86 -3.68 -13.23
N SER A 687 22.93 -2.85 -12.73
CA SER A 687 22.50 -2.84 -11.32
C SER A 687 21.13 -2.20 -11.16
N TYR A 688 20.45 -2.49 -10.05
CA TYR A 688 19.08 -2.07 -9.80
C TYR A 688 18.87 -1.59 -8.35
N CYS A 689 17.81 -0.79 -8.14
CA CYS A 689 17.34 -0.35 -6.84
C CYS A 689 16.26 -1.32 -6.34
N TYR A 690 16.41 -1.86 -5.12
CA TYR A 690 15.28 -2.53 -4.47
C TYR A 690 14.26 -1.48 -4.00
N THR A 691 14.73 -0.52 -3.21
CA THR A 691 13.99 0.65 -2.72
C THR A 691 14.22 1.89 -3.57
N ASN A 692 13.20 2.76 -3.71
CA ASN A 692 13.29 4.03 -4.42
C ASN A 692 12.98 5.24 -3.51
N PRO A 693 13.83 5.52 -2.49
CA PRO A 693 13.73 6.76 -1.75
C PRO A 693 13.91 7.98 -2.67
N LEU A 694 13.39 9.11 -2.20
CA LEU A 694 13.45 10.40 -2.88
C LEU A 694 14.74 11.15 -2.53
N VAL A 695 15.35 10.84 -1.38
CA VAL A 695 16.75 11.19 -1.03
C VAL A 695 17.67 9.98 -1.21
N ASN A 696 18.72 10.14 -2.00
CA ASN A 696 19.68 9.09 -2.38
C ASN A 696 19.03 7.81 -2.97
N THR A 697 19.84 6.78 -3.21
CA THR A 697 19.42 5.38 -3.44
C THR A 697 20.68 4.51 -3.53
N GLU A 698 20.59 3.23 -3.17
CA GLU A 698 21.65 2.24 -3.38
C GLU A 698 21.28 1.33 -4.56
N ARG A 699 22.29 1.00 -5.38
CA ARG A 699 22.15 0.02 -6.47
C ARG A 699 23.06 -1.17 -6.25
N ALA A 700 22.49 -2.36 -6.39
CA ALA A 700 23.19 -3.64 -6.30
C ALA A 700 23.00 -4.46 -7.59
N LYS A 701 23.87 -5.44 -7.83
CA LYS A 701 23.75 -6.36 -8.97
C LYS A 701 22.71 -7.46 -8.71
N TRP A 702 22.55 -7.87 -7.45
CA TRP A 702 21.56 -8.82 -6.98
C TRP A 702 21.08 -8.44 -5.57
N HIS A 703 20.18 -9.22 -4.99
CA HIS A 703 19.58 -8.94 -3.69
C HIS A 703 19.30 -10.24 -2.93
N VAL A 704 19.19 -10.17 -1.60
CA VAL A 704 18.79 -11.31 -0.76
C VAL A 704 17.42 -11.86 -1.17
N CYS A 705 16.49 -10.96 -1.48
CA CYS A 705 15.20 -11.27 -2.11
C CYS A 705 15.18 -10.62 -3.52
N PRO A 706 15.49 -11.34 -4.61
CA PRO A 706 15.51 -10.75 -5.96
C PRO A 706 14.11 -10.65 -6.62
N CYS A 707 13.04 -10.35 -5.86
CA CYS A 707 11.66 -10.27 -6.37
C CYS A 707 11.47 -9.23 -7.51
N CYS A 708 12.26 -8.15 -7.52
CA CYS A 708 12.17 -7.09 -8.53
C CYS A 708 12.72 -7.49 -9.91
N VAL A 709 13.61 -8.49 -10.00
CA VAL A 709 14.56 -8.56 -11.12
C VAL A 709 13.89 -8.83 -12.46
N GLY A 710 13.01 -9.83 -12.54
CA GLY A 710 12.16 -10.06 -13.71
C GLY A 710 10.91 -9.16 -13.71
N ASN A 711 10.46 -8.69 -12.54
CA ASN A 711 9.28 -7.81 -12.44
C ASN A 711 9.49 -6.46 -13.16
N ILE A 712 10.72 -5.91 -13.12
CA ILE A 712 11.13 -4.72 -13.89
C ILE A 712 10.98 -4.97 -15.39
N ALA A 713 11.58 -6.07 -15.88
CA ALA A 713 11.67 -6.36 -17.31
C ALA A 713 10.31 -6.72 -17.93
N ARG A 714 9.51 -7.57 -17.27
CA ARG A 714 8.14 -7.87 -17.74
C ARG A 714 7.30 -6.60 -17.86
N THR A 715 7.39 -5.71 -16.87
CA THR A 715 6.57 -4.49 -16.83
C THR A 715 7.03 -3.48 -17.89
N LEU A 716 8.33 -3.15 -17.96
CA LEU A 716 8.81 -2.12 -18.89
C LEU A 716 8.76 -2.53 -20.37
N LEU A 717 8.76 -3.84 -20.69
CA LEU A 717 8.69 -4.32 -22.08
C LEU A 717 7.27 -4.63 -22.56
N MET A 718 6.24 -4.62 -21.70
CA MET A 718 4.82 -4.76 -22.11
C MET A 718 4.22 -3.49 -22.75
N ILE A 719 5.03 -2.76 -23.52
CA ILE A 719 4.69 -1.46 -24.12
C ILE A 719 3.34 -1.48 -24.86
N PRO A 720 3.01 -2.46 -25.73
CA PRO A 720 1.70 -2.51 -26.39
C PRO A 720 0.51 -2.54 -25.42
N THR A 721 0.62 -3.30 -24.34
CA THR A 721 -0.44 -3.46 -23.32
C THR A 721 -0.71 -2.17 -22.56
N TRP A 722 0.33 -1.39 -22.24
CA TRP A 722 0.18 -0.09 -21.59
C TRP A 722 -0.20 1.03 -22.55
N THR A 723 0.17 0.90 -23.83
CA THR A 723 -0.05 1.93 -24.84
C THR A 723 -1.47 1.92 -25.38
N TYR A 724 -2.09 0.74 -25.51
CA TYR A 724 -3.42 0.61 -26.12
C TYR A 724 -4.36 -0.30 -25.34
N VAL A 725 -5.63 0.11 -25.28
CA VAL A 725 -6.78 -0.71 -24.86
C VAL A 725 -7.95 -0.43 -25.81
N LYS A 726 -8.96 -1.29 -25.90
CA LYS A 726 -9.98 -1.19 -26.94
C LYS A 726 -11.38 -1.64 -26.52
N SER A 727 -12.40 -1.00 -27.07
CA SER A 727 -13.79 -1.50 -27.06
C SER A 727 -14.02 -2.38 -28.30
N SER A 728 -15.27 -2.80 -28.54
CA SER A 728 -15.67 -3.43 -29.80
C SER A 728 -15.61 -2.46 -31.00
N ASP A 729 -15.86 -1.16 -30.74
CA ASP A 729 -16.08 -0.09 -31.71
C ASP A 729 -15.02 1.05 -31.66
N GLY A 730 -13.93 0.86 -30.92
CA GLY A 730 -12.95 1.91 -30.71
C GLY A 730 -11.64 1.50 -30.05
N LEU A 731 -10.65 2.39 -30.17
CA LEU A 731 -9.26 2.21 -29.76
C LEU A 731 -8.82 3.38 -28.90
N TYR A 732 -8.27 3.10 -27.72
CA TYR A 732 -7.76 4.08 -26.78
C TYR A 732 -6.24 4.12 -26.86
N VAL A 733 -5.67 5.31 -26.96
CA VAL A 733 -4.23 5.57 -26.98
C VAL A 733 -3.85 6.22 -25.65
N ASN A 734 -3.25 5.40 -24.79
CA ASN A 734 -2.87 5.78 -23.43
C ASN A 734 -1.43 6.31 -23.37
N MET A 735 -0.45 5.63 -23.95
CA MET A 735 0.96 6.05 -23.87
C MET A 735 1.45 6.69 -25.17
N PHE A 736 2.43 7.59 -25.04
CA PHE A 736 3.10 8.23 -26.16
C PHE A 736 4.52 7.66 -26.30
N VAL A 737 4.64 6.67 -27.17
CA VAL A 737 5.88 5.91 -27.40
C VAL A 737 6.07 5.77 -28.89
N GLY A 738 7.13 6.34 -29.45
CA GLY A 738 7.47 6.16 -30.86
C GLY A 738 7.64 4.67 -31.17
N SER A 739 6.75 4.09 -31.97
CA SER A 739 6.58 2.64 -32.10
C SER A 739 5.68 2.24 -33.26
N ARG A 740 5.77 0.97 -33.67
CA ARG A 740 4.85 0.30 -34.60
C ARG A 740 4.25 -0.92 -33.91
N ILE A 741 2.93 -0.92 -33.70
CA ILE A 741 2.22 -1.91 -32.90
C ILE A 741 0.95 -2.38 -33.63
N HIS A 742 0.74 -3.70 -33.72
CA HIS A 742 -0.52 -4.28 -34.17
C HIS A 742 -1.45 -4.45 -32.96
N VAL A 743 -2.58 -3.74 -32.93
CA VAL A 743 -3.55 -3.80 -31.83
C VAL A 743 -4.60 -4.91 -31.99
N GLY A 744 -4.46 -5.72 -33.05
CA GLY A 744 -5.41 -6.75 -33.46
C GLY A 744 -6.71 -6.15 -33.97
N LYS A 745 -7.83 -6.88 -33.82
CA LYS A 745 -9.15 -6.42 -34.29
C LYS A 745 -9.68 -5.22 -33.50
N VAL A 746 -10.19 -4.20 -34.20
CA VAL A 746 -11.04 -3.08 -33.73
C VAL A 746 -12.14 -2.89 -34.79
N ALA A 747 -13.42 -2.79 -34.39
CA ALA A 747 -14.56 -2.75 -35.33
C ALA A 747 -14.50 -3.84 -36.43
N GLY A 748 -14.04 -5.04 -36.06
CA GLY A 748 -13.89 -6.21 -36.93
C GLY A 748 -12.60 -6.28 -37.76
N THR A 749 -12.03 -5.14 -38.19
CA THR A 749 -10.76 -5.10 -38.96
C THR A 749 -9.55 -5.22 -38.06
N ASN A 750 -8.46 -5.86 -38.51
CA ASN A 750 -7.15 -5.67 -37.87
C ASN A 750 -6.69 -4.22 -38.04
N VAL A 751 -5.94 -3.71 -37.07
CA VAL A 751 -5.35 -2.37 -37.09
C VAL A 751 -3.88 -2.42 -36.63
N GLU A 752 -2.99 -1.81 -37.42
CA GLU A 752 -1.67 -1.35 -37.00
C GLU A 752 -1.74 0.14 -36.60
N VAL A 753 -0.99 0.54 -35.58
CA VAL A 753 -0.77 1.95 -35.23
C VAL A 753 0.73 2.24 -35.28
N VAL A 754 1.10 3.35 -35.92
CA VAL A 754 2.47 3.87 -35.92
C VAL A 754 2.51 5.23 -35.25
N GLN A 755 3.17 5.31 -34.10
CA GLN A 755 3.44 6.57 -33.41
C GLN A 755 4.83 7.10 -33.77
N LYS A 756 4.94 8.40 -34.03
CA LYS A 756 6.20 9.14 -34.11
C LYS A 756 6.18 10.31 -33.13
N THR A 757 7.10 10.30 -32.18
CA THR A 757 7.23 11.34 -31.15
C THR A 757 8.59 11.24 -30.46
N GLU A 758 9.05 12.37 -29.90
CA GLU A 758 10.19 12.45 -28.97
C GLU A 758 9.73 12.54 -27.50
N TYR A 759 8.45 12.31 -27.22
CA TYR A 759 7.90 12.27 -25.87
C TYR A 759 8.68 11.28 -24.98
N PRO A 760 9.08 11.64 -23.75
CA PRO A 760 8.59 12.78 -22.95
C PRO A 760 9.33 14.11 -23.16
N TRP A 761 10.33 14.18 -24.05
CA TRP A 761 11.16 15.37 -24.24
C TRP A 761 10.45 16.51 -24.97
N HIS A 762 9.59 16.18 -25.93
CA HIS A 762 8.75 17.14 -26.65
C HIS A 762 7.30 16.67 -26.72
N GLY A 763 6.36 17.63 -26.72
CA GLY A 763 4.92 17.36 -26.73
C GLY A 763 4.34 16.99 -28.10
N THR A 764 5.13 17.03 -29.16
CA THR A 764 4.70 16.74 -30.54
C THR A 764 4.57 15.24 -30.77
N ILE A 765 3.37 14.80 -31.13
CA ILE A 765 3.01 13.40 -31.34
C ILE A 765 2.27 13.26 -32.67
N SER A 766 2.62 12.26 -33.46
CA SER A 766 1.94 11.91 -34.70
C SER A 766 1.56 10.43 -34.66
N ILE A 767 0.28 10.13 -34.87
CA ILE A 767 -0.33 8.79 -34.74
C ILE A 767 -0.96 8.43 -36.08
N VAL A 768 -0.35 7.51 -36.82
CA VAL A 768 -0.91 6.95 -38.07
C VAL A 768 -1.73 5.72 -37.72
N VAL A 769 -2.95 5.63 -38.25
CA VAL A 769 -3.88 4.53 -38.05
C VAL A 769 -3.97 3.72 -39.35
N ASN A 770 -3.59 2.45 -39.29
CA ASN A 770 -3.51 1.55 -40.44
C ASN A 770 -4.48 0.37 -40.27
N PRO A 771 -5.79 0.56 -40.51
CA PRO A 771 -6.72 -0.56 -40.57
C PRO A 771 -6.56 -1.33 -41.89
N GLU A 772 -6.68 -2.66 -41.82
CA GLU A 772 -6.59 -3.58 -42.97
C GLU A 772 -7.75 -3.38 -43.96
N GLU A 773 -8.97 -3.23 -43.45
CA GLU A 773 -10.15 -2.77 -44.21
C GLU A 773 -10.57 -1.38 -43.71
N ALA A 774 -11.08 -0.52 -44.60
CA ALA A 774 -11.68 0.74 -44.17
C ALA A 774 -12.92 0.47 -43.29
N LYS A 775 -12.96 1.07 -42.10
CA LYS A 775 -14.05 0.92 -41.10
C LYS A 775 -14.29 2.21 -40.33
N THR A 776 -15.53 2.41 -39.90
CA THR A 776 -15.88 3.47 -38.94
C THR A 776 -15.66 3.00 -37.51
N PHE A 777 -14.81 3.71 -36.78
CA PHE A 777 -14.57 3.49 -35.34
C PHE A 777 -14.07 4.76 -34.63
N SER A 778 -14.09 4.75 -33.30
CA SER A 778 -13.62 5.85 -32.46
C SER A 778 -12.17 5.66 -32.05
N VAL A 779 -11.32 6.67 -32.23
CA VAL A 779 -9.99 6.73 -31.61
C VAL A 779 -10.02 7.73 -30.46
N TYR A 780 -9.63 7.27 -29.27
CA TYR A 780 -9.62 8.02 -28.01
C TYR A 780 -8.16 8.33 -27.63
N VAL A 781 -7.67 9.53 -27.92
CA VAL A 781 -6.28 9.91 -27.62
C VAL A 781 -6.22 10.61 -26.26
N ARG A 782 -5.42 10.12 -25.31
CA ARG A 782 -5.29 10.76 -23.99
C ARG A 782 -4.79 12.20 -24.13
N ILE A 783 -5.43 13.12 -23.41
CA ILE A 783 -4.98 14.50 -23.23
C ILE A 783 -4.67 14.68 -21.73
N PRO A 784 -3.39 14.63 -21.31
CA PRO A 784 -3.04 14.64 -19.89
C PRO A 784 -3.47 15.94 -19.19
N ASP A 785 -4.00 15.81 -17.97
CA ASP A 785 -4.24 16.93 -17.04
C ASP A 785 -3.32 16.82 -15.80
N ARG A 786 -2.81 15.61 -15.51
CA ARG A 786 -1.82 15.23 -14.46
C ARG A 786 -2.14 15.67 -13.01
N THR A 787 -3.21 16.42 -12.78
CA THR A 787 -3.76 16.75 -11.46
C THR A 787 -4.60 15.59 -10.91
N THR A 788 -3.99 14.41 -10.84
CA THR A 788 -4.62 13.12 -10.49
C THR A 788 -4.63 12.82 -8.99
N SER A 789 -3.72 13.45 -8.23
CA SER A 789 -3.64 13.35 -6.77
C SER A 789 -3.92 14.70 -6.11
N LYS A 790 -4.67 14.66 -5.00
CA LYS A 790 -4.93 15.78 -4.09
C LYS A 790 -3.67 16.17 -3.29
N LEU A 791 -2.64 15.32 -3.23
CA LEU A 791 -1.40 15.53 -2.46
C LEU A 791 -0.46 16.59 -3.06
N TYR A 792 -0.55 16.88 -4.35
CA TYR A 792 0.47 17.65 -5.06
C TYR A 792 -0.12 18.76 -5.92
N LYS A 793 0.41 19.98 -5.75
CA LYS A 793 -0.03 21.18 -6.46
C LYS A 793 1.10 21.74 -7.32
N GLU A 794 0.82 21.83 -8.61
CA GLU A 794 1.78 22.28 -9.63
C GLU A 794 1.64 23.77 -9.96
N SER A 795 2.76 24.43 -10.29
CA SER A 795 2.79 25.83 -10.72
C SER A 795 3.87 26.06 -11.81
N PRO A 796 3.52 26.53 -13.02
CA PRO A 796 2.15 26.72 -13.52
C PRO A 796 1.39 25.39 -13.64
N ARG A 797 0.05 25.44 -13.79
CA ARG A 797 -0.74 24.25 -14.16
C ARG A 797 -0.68 24.06 -15.68
N VAL A 798 -0.08 22.96 -16.11
CA VAL A 798 0.09 22.59 -17.52
C VAL A 798 -0.92 21.50 -17.87
N ARG A 799 -1.85 21.77 -18.80
CA ARG A 799 -2.93 20.82 -19.17
C ARG A 799 -3.47 21.04 -20.57
N GLY A 800 -4.19 20.04 -21.09
CA GLY A 800 -4.93 20.16 -22.34
C GLY A 800 -4.04 19.90 -23.56
N VAL A 801 -4.40 20.50 -24.70
CA VAL A 801 -3.70 20.31 -25.98
C VAL A 801 -3.51 21.67 -26.65
N LYS A 802 -2.31 21.94 -27.16
CA LYS A 802 -1.98 23.19 -27.87
C LYS A 802 -2.49 23.17 -29.31
N ARG A 803 -2.35 22.00 -29.97
CA ARG A 803 -2.71 21.77 -31.37
C ARG A 803 -3.24 20.36 -31.54
N PHE A 804 -4.32 20.18 -32.28
CA PHE A 804 -4.86 18.87 -32.62
C PHE A 804 -5.40 18.91 -34.05
N ALA A 805 -4.98 17.95 -34.88
CA ALA A 805 -5.34 17.88 -36.29
C ALA A 805 -5.56 16.42 -36.72
N VAL A 806 -6.45 16.22 -37.69
CA VAL A 806 -6.68 14.91 -38.32
C VAL A 806 -6.56 15.07 -39.82
N ASN A 807 -5.70 14.23 -40.44
CA ASN A 807 -5.28 14.37 -41.84
C ASN A 807 -4.80 15.79 -42.23
N GLY A 808 -4.20 16.51 -41.27
CA GLY A 808 -3.73 17.89 -41.46
C GLY A 808 -4.80 18.98 -41.32
N GLN A 809 -6.07 18.63 -41.09
CA GLN A 809 -7.13 19.60 -40.76
C GLN A 809 -7.16 19.81 -39.24
N GLU A 810 -6.94 21.04 -38.79
CA GLU A 810 -6.98 21.41 -37.36
C GLU A 810 -8.43 21.46 -36.86
N GLN A 811 -8.66 20.92 -35.65
CA GLN A 811 -9.97 20.89 -35.01
C GLN A 811 -9.84 20.86 -33.49
N MET A 812 -10.81 21.42 -32.77
CA MET A 812 -10.90 21.31 -31.32
C MET A 812 -11.58 19.99 -30.93
N PRO A 813 -10.86 19.01 -30.34
CA PRO A 813 -11.45 17.71 -30.03
C PRO A 813 -12.39 17.79 -28.82
N VAL A 814 -13.47 16.99 -28.86
CA VAL A 814 -14.31 16.79 -27.67
C VAL A 814 -13.57 15.89 -26.68
N ILE A 815 -13.29 16.42 -25.49
CA ILE A 815 -12.64 15.67 -24.41
C ILE A 815 -13.70 14.93 -23.57
N ARG A 816 -13.55 13.61 -23.39
CA ARG A 816 -14.40 12.78 -22.52
C ARG A 816 -13.50 11.92 -21.63
N LYS A 817 -13.64 12.02 -20.29
CA LYS A 817 -12.76 11.36 -19.29
C LYS A 817 -11.26 11.45 -19.63
N GLY A 818 -10.81 12.64 -20.03
CA GLY A 818 -9.42 12.91 -20.42
C GLY A 818 -8.98 12.38 -21.80
N TYR A 819 -9.90 11.87 -22.64
CA TYR A 819 -9.60 11.47 -24.01
C TYR A 819 -10.20 12.43 -25.05
N ALA A 820 -9.39 12.88 -26.01
CA ALA A 820 -9.84 13.47 -27.26
C ALA A 820 -10.46 12.39 -28.16
N VAL A 821 -11.75 12.51 -28.47
CA VAL A 821 -12.49 11.50 -29.24
C VAL A 821 -12.56 11.87 -30.71
N VAL A 822 -12.11 10.98 -31.59
CA VAL A 822 -12.18 11.10 -33.05
C VAL A 822 -12.93 9.88 -33.63
N THR A 823 -14.21 10.04 -33.93
CA THR A 823 -15.04 9.03 -34.59
C THR A 823 -15.15 9.34 -36.09
N ARG A 824 -14.70 8.43 -36.95
CA ARG A 824 -14.73 8.56 -38.41
C ARG A 824 -14.56 7.19 -39.09
N GLU A 825 -14.77 7.15 -40.40
CA GLU A 825 -14.16 6.12 -41.23
C GLU A 825 -12.64 6.32 -41.25
N TRP A 826 -11.89 5.26 -40.92
CA TRP A 826 -10.44 5.20 -40.99
C TRP A 826 -10.01 4.33 -42.16
N LYS A 827 -8.98 4.78 -42.88
CA LYS A 827 -8.27 4.03 -43.92
C LYS A 827 -6.76 4.09 -43.67
N ALA A 828 -6.01 3.17 -44.25
CA ALA A 828 -4.55 3.14 -44.09
C ALA A 828 -3.88 4.47 -44.47
N GLY A 829 -2.99 4.95 -43.60
CA GLY A 829 -2.33 6.25 -43.73
C GLY A 829 -3.10 7.47 -43.20
N ASP A 830 -4.35 7.31 -42.72
CA ASP A 830 -5.02 8.36 -41.94
C ASP A 830 -4.26 8.64 -40.64
N ARG A 831 -4.28 9.89 -40.17
CA ARG A 831 -3.35 10.36 -39.14
C ARG A 831 -3.95 11.39 -38.20
N ILE A 832 -3.65 11.26 -36.90
CA ILE A 832 -3.87 12.27 -35.87
C ILE A 832 -2.51 12.91 -35.55
N ASP A 833 -2.40 14.23 -35.67
CA ASP A 833 -1.23 15.00 -35.26
C ASP A 833 -1.61 15.90 -34.08
N LEU A 834 -0.88 15.85 -32.96
CA LEU A 834 -1.15 16.67 -31.78
C LEU A 834 0.12 17.24 -31.12
N GLU A 835 -0.03 18.37 -30.43
CA GLU A 835 0.99 18.98 -29.57
C GLU A 835 0.43 19.13 -28.15
N LEU A 836 1.01 18.41 -27.19
CA LEU A 836 0.75 18.59 -25.77
C LEU A 836 1.61 19.72 -25.20
N PRO A 837 1.09 20.55 -24.27
CA PRO A 837 1.91 21.51 -23.55
C PRO A 837 2.84 20.77 -22.58
N ILE A 838 4.14 21.08 -22.64
CA ILE A 838 5.16 20.59 -21.72
C ILE A 838 6.08 21.76 -21.35
N GLU A 839 6.11 22.12 -20.07
CA GLU A 839 6.81 23.29 -19.53
C GLU A 839 7.39 22.93 -18.14
N PRO A 840 8.46 23.59 -17.66
CA PRO A 840 8.97 23.37 -16.31
C PRO A 840 7.98 23.86 -15.24
N GLN A 841 7.67 22.98 -14.29
CA GLN A 841 6.74 23.26 -13.19
C GLN A 841 7.46 23.10 -11.85
N ARG A 842 7.08 23.92 -10.87
CA ARG A 842 7.32 23.67 -9.44
C ARG A 842 6.15 22.87 -8.87
N VAL A 843 6.43 21.97 -7.94
CA VAL A 843 5.42 21.15 -7.26
C VAL A 843 5.58 21.28 -5.75
N VAL A 844 4.49 21.58 -5.05
CA VAL A 844 4.44 21.59 -3.57
C VAL A 844 3.47 20.53 -3.08
N ALA A 845 3.77 19.93 -1.92
CA ALA A 845 2.89 18.97 -1.27
C ALA A 845 1.73 19.65 -0.51
N ASP A 846 0.72 18.86 -0.17
CA ASP A 846 -0.33 19.21 0.78
C ASP A 846 0.25 19.32 2.20
N SER A 847 -0.23 20.28 2.99
CA SER A 847 0.36 20.63 4.29
C SER A 847 0.16 19.60 5.41
N HIS A 848 -0.59 18.51 5.17
CA HIS A 848 -0.60 17.34 6.04
C HIS A 848 0.67 16.48 5.88
N VAL A 849 1.34 16.52 4.72
CA VAL A 849 2.60 15.80 4.49
C VAL A 849 3.74 16.54 5.19
N LYS A 850 4.17 16.02 6.36
CA LYS A 850 5.12 16.72 7.23
C LYS A 850 6.59 16.59 6.85
N ALA A 851 6.94 15.61 6.03
CA ALA A 851 8.28 15.52 5.44
C ALA A 851 8.51 16.63 4.40
N ASP A 852 7.45 16.99 3.67
CA ASP A 852 7.51 17.84 2.47
C ASP A 852 7.22 19.33 2.79
N GLN A 853 7.19 19.71 4.07
CA GLN A 853 6.78 21.05 4.47
C GLN A 853 7.85 22.09 4.09
N ASP A 854 7.41 23.16 3.43
CA ASP A 854 8.25 24.23 2.87
C ASP A 854 9.23 23.78 1.78
N LEU A 855 9.11 22.54 1.28
CA LEU A 855 9.87 21.99 0.17
C LEU A 855 9.18 22.25 -1.19
N VAL A 856 9.88 22.01 -2.31
CA VAL A 856 9.42 22.33 -3.68
C VAL A 856 10.13 21.52 -4.78
N ALA A 857 9.48 20.47 -5.25
CA ALA A 857 9.96 19.64 -6.36
C ALA A 857 9.92 20.38 -7.70
N LEU A 858 10.62 19.81 -8.68
CA LEU A 858 10.65 20.24 -10.08
C LEU A 858 10.08 19.13 -10.97
N LYS A 859 9.32 19.51 -12.01
CA LYS A 859 8.66 18.60 -12.96
C LYS A 859 8.73 19.16 -14.39
N TYR A 860 8.81 18.29 -15.39
CA TYR A 860 8.66 18.62 -16.82
C TYR A 860 7.89 17.49 -17.52
N GLY A 861 6.65 17.74 -17.89
CA GLY A 861 5.78 16.72 -18.50
C GLY A 861 5.46 15.58 -17.51
N PRO A 862 5.69 14.30 -17.86
CA PRO A 862 5.55 13.20 -16.90
C PRO A 862 6.76 13.04 -15.97
N LEU A 863 7.87 13.76 -16.20
CA LEU A 863 9.14 13.57 -15.49
C LEU A 863 9.21 14.44 -14.23
N VAL A 864 9.45 13.80 -13.09
CA VAL A 864 9.90 14.42 -11.83
C VAL A 864 11.43 14.56 -11.89
N TYR A 865 11.97 15.62 -11.28
CA TYR A 865 13.39 15.97 -11.36
C TYR A 865 14.10 15.82 -10.00
N ASN A 866 15.40 15.59 -10.09
CA ASN A 866 16.30 15.31 -8.99
C ASN A 866 17.56 16.18 -9.13
N VAL A 867 18.08 16.68 -8.02
CA VAL A 867 19.31 17.49 -7.95
C VAL A 867 20.43 16.64 -7.35
N GLU A 868 21.58 16.57 -8.03
CA GLU A 868 22.75 15.81 -7.56
C GLU A 868 23.91 16.76 -7.22
N THR A 869 24.69 16.46 -6.17
CA THR A 869 25.93 17.20 -5.84
C THR A 869 27.03 17.06 -6.90
N LYS A 870 26.78 16.24 -7.93
CA LYS A 870 27.62 16.15 -9.13
C LYS A 870 27.52 17.37 -10.05
N ASP A 871 26.36 18.04 -10.05
CA ASP A 871 26.09 19.22 -10.89
C ASP A 871 25.96 20.51 -10.07
N ASN A 872 25.76 20.40 -8.75
CA ASN A 872 25.49 21.51 -7.84
C ASN A 872 26.47 21.49 -6.66
N GLY A 873 27.03 22.64 -6.28
CA GLY A 873 28.00 22.73 -5.17
C GLY A 873 27.42 22.34 -3.80
N THR A 874 26.10 22.44 -3.65
CA THR A 874 25.29 21.87 -2.57
C THR A 874 23.89 21.58 -3.13
N ILE A 875 23.14 20.68 -2.49
CA ILE A 875 21.72 20.42 -2.79
C ILE A 875 20.79 20.76 -1.61
N GLU A 876 21.35 21.25 -0.49
CA GLU A 876 20.57 21.55 0.72
C GLU A 876 19.90 22.93 0.71
N GLN A 877 20.27 23.80 -0.24
CA GLN A 877 19.58 25.07 -0.46
C GLN A 877 18.22 24.85 -1.13
N LYS A 878 17.31 25.80 -0.96
CA LYS A 878 15.99 25.81 -1.59
C LYS A 878 16.07 26.26 -3.06
N PRO A 879 15.39 25.60 -4.01
CA PRO A 879 15.19 26.12 -5.36
C PRO A 879 14.53 27.50 -5.30
N GLY A 880 15.24 28.53 -5.76
CA GLY A 880 14.77 29.90 -5.73
C GLY A 880 13.60 30.14 -6.70
N ASN A 881 12.97 31.31 -6.63
CA ASN A 881 11.79 31.64 -7.44
C ASN A 881 12.09 32.10 -8.89
N ALA A 882 13.35 32.02 -9.34
CA ALA A 882 13.77 32.42 -10.68
C ALA A 882 13.08 31.59 -11.80
N PRO A 883 12.90 32.14 -13.02
CA PRO A 883 12.33 31.38 -14.14
C PRO A 883 13.16 30.13 -14.45
N LEU A 884 12.51 28.96 -14.43
CA LEU A 884 13.09 27.68 -14.80
C LEU A 884 13.20 27.58 -16.33
N ARG A 885 14.20 26.84 -16.82
CA ARG A 885 14.37 26.56 -18.26
C ARG A 885 14.61 25.07 -18.46
N ALA A 886 13.98 24.49 -19.48
CA ALA A 886 14.30 23.16 -19.97
C ALA A 886 15.39 23.26 -21.06
N GLU A 887 16.37 22.38 -21.03
CA GLU A 887 17.49 22.35 -21.99
C GLU A 887 17.86 20.91 -22.35
N TRP A 888 18.06 20.61 -23.63
CA TRP A 888 18.47 19.27 -24.07
C TRP A 888 19.98 19.09 -23.98
N ARG A 889 20.43 18.07 -23.25
CA ARG A 889 21.84 17.74 -23.03
C ARG A 889 22.17 16.34 -23.54
N ALA A 890 22.55 16.28 -24.82
CA ALA A 890 22.94 15.04 -25.51
C ALA A 890 24.22 14.39 -24.93
N ASP A 891 25.07 15.18 -24.29
CA ASP A 891 26.34 14.76 -23.67
C ASP A 891 26.17 14.20 -22.24
N LEU A 892 24.99 14.35 -21.65
CA LEU A 892 24.71 14.01 -20.25
C LEU A 892 23.77 12.81 -20.15
N LEU A 893 24.13 11.81 -19.35
CA LEU A 893 23.24 10.69 -18.94
C LEU A 893 22.54 9.96 -20.10
N GLY A 894 23.17 9.87 -21.28
CA GLY A 894 22.63 9.22 -22.48
C GLY A 894 21.71 10.10 -23.34
N GLY A 895 21.59 11.39 -23.03
CA GLY A 895 20.68 12.32 -23.66
C GLY A 895 19.45 12.56 -22.79
N VAL A 896 19.43 13.68 -22.06
CA VAL A 896 18.33 14.07 -21.17
C VAL A 896 17.93 15.53 -21.35
N MET A 897 16.64 15.82 -21.14
CA MET A 897 16.18 17.18 -20.87
C MET A 897 16.52 17.53 -19.41
N VAL A 898 17.39 18.52 -19.17
CA VAL A 898 17.67 19.07 -17.83
C VAL A 898 16.77 20.25 -17.52
N ILE A 899 16.58 20.56 -16.24
CA ILE A 899 16.02 21.84 -15.79
C ILE A 899 17.15 22.68 -15.20
N SER A 900 17.34 23.90 -15.72
CA SER A 900 18.23 24.91 -15.14
C SER A 900 17.45 26.04 -14.45
N GLY A 901 18.06 26.63 -13.43
CA GLY A 901 17.47 27.71 -12.63
C GLY A 901 18.47 28.29 -11.64
N GLN A 902 17.98 28.80 -10.52
CA GLN A 902 18.80 29.29 -9.40
C GLN A 902 18.31 28.71 -8.07
N TRP A 903 19.22 28.56 -7.13
CA TRP A 903 18.93 28.39 -5.71
C TRP A 903 18.46 29.71 -5.08
N GLU A 904 17.98 29.68 -3.84
CA GLU A 904 17.44 30.84 -3.12
C GLU A 904 18.51 31.91 -2.80
N ASP A 905 19.80 31.53 -2.75
CA ASP A 905 20.93 32.48 -2.65
C ASP A 905 21.32 33.12 -4.01
N GLY A 906 20.67 32.72 -5.10
CA GLY A 906 20.92 33.17 -6.47
C GLY A 906 22.01 32.39 -7.22
N SER A 907 22.66 31.41 -6.61
CA SER A 907 23.65 30.55 -7.28
C SER A 907 22.98 29.60 -8.29
N PRO A 908 23.68 29.13 -9.35
CA PRO A 908 23.06 28.30 -10.38
C PRO A 908 22.63 26.93 -9.88
N MET A 909 21.45 26.49 -10.33
CA MET A 909 20.89 25.15 -10.06
C MET A 909 20.74 24.37 -11.37
N LEU A 910 21.11 23.08 -11.35
CA LEU A 910 20.84 22.10 -12.41
C LEU A 910 20.16 20.86 -11.83
N ALA A 911 19.05 20.44 -12.44
CA ALA A 911 18.34 19.21 -12.09
C ALA A 911 18.23 18.28 -13.31
N VAL A 912 18.31 16.97 -13.05
CA VAL A 912 18.20 15.88 -14.04
C VAL A 912 16.92 15.06 -13.81
N PRO A 913 16.38 14.32 -14.79
CA PRO A 913 15.22 13.46 -14.59
C PRO A 913 15.46 12.42 -13.48
N ASN A 914 14.47 12.18 -12.60
CA ASN A 914 14.64 11.35 -11.41
C ASN A 914 14.95 9.87 -11.72
N PHE A 915 14.61 9.38 -12.92
CA PHE A 915 15.02 8.04 -13.36
C PHE A 915 16.54 7.94 -13.62
N ALA A 916 17.20 9.06 -13.93
CA ALA A 916 18.63 9.12 -14.23
C ALA A 916 19.53 9.35 -12.99
N ARG A 917 18.95 9.56 -11.79
CA ARG A 917 19.69 9.76 -10.52
C ARG A 917 20.66 8.61 -10.22
N MET A 918 21.75 8.92 -9.53
CA MET A 918 22.78 7.98 -9.03
C MET A 918 23.41 7.08 -10.11
N ASN A 919 23.45 7.53 -11.38
CA ASN A 919 24.13 6.83 -12.48
C ASN A 919 25.57 7.33 -12.71
N ARG A 920 26.12 8.08 -11.74
CA ARG A 920 27.46 8.73 -11.83
C ARG A 920 28.33 8.44 -10.60
N VAL A 921 27.88 7.55 -9.71
CA VAL A 921 28.63 7.04 -8.55
C VAL A 921 29.63 5.95 -8.96
N THR A 922 30.48 5.53 -8.04
CA THR A 922 31.39 4.38 -8.23
C THR A 922 30.64 3.05 -8.39
N SER A 923 31.34 2.02 -8.88
CA SER A 923 30.77 0.71 -9.24
C SER A 923 29.81 0.11 -8.19
N PRO A 924 28.66 -0.44 -8.62
CA PRO A 924 27.65 -1.00 -7.71
C PRO A 924 28.14 -2.28 -7.02
N HIS A 925 27.70 -2.47 -5.78
CA HIS A 925 27.97 -3.68 -4.98
C HIS A 925 27.30 -4.93 -5.58
N GLU A 926 27.82 -6.13 -5.30
CA GLU A 926 27.17 -7.37 -5.78
C GLU A 926 25.81 -7.59 -5.10
N TYR A 927 25.75 -7.32 -3.79
CA TYR A 927 24.56 -7.31 -2.94
C TYR A 927 24.51 -5.97 -2.17
N PRO A 928 23.37 -5.53 -1.61
CA PRO A 928 23.34 -4.34 -0.78
C PRO A 928 24.18 -4.50 0.49
N ARG A 929 24.55 -3.37 1.10
CA ARG A 929 25.26 -3.33 2.38
C ARG A 929 24.35 -3.77 3.55
N ASP A 930 24.87 -4.61 4.44
CA ASP A 930 24.15 -4.99 5.67
C ASP A 930 24.17 -3.81 6.65
N THR A 931 23.02 -3.15 6.82
CA THR A 931 22.87 -1.80 7.39
C THR A 931 23.30 -1.65 8.87
N GLU A 932 23.52 -2.75 9.59
CA GLU A 932 23.94 -2.75 10.99
C GLU A 932 25.44 -3.04 11.21
N ARG A 933 26.21 -3.42 10.16
CA ARG A 933 27.60 -3.89 10.33
C ARG A 933 28.65 -3.15 9.51
N ASP A 934 28.31 -2.71 8.29
CA ASP A 934 29.31 -2.14 7.35
C ASP A 934 29.38 -0.60 7.34
N LEU A 935 28.88 0.08 8.38
CA LEU A 935 29.04 1.52 8.56
C LEU A 935 30.45 1.90 9.07
N ALA A 936 31.46 1.55 8.27
CA ALA A 936 32.80 2.12 8.41
C ALA A 936 32.73 3.66 8.23
N PRO A 937 33.31 4.47 9.14
CA PRO A 937 33.28 5.93 9.05
C PRO A 937 33.91 6.43 7.74
N GLY A 938 33.09 7.01 6.87
CA GLY A 938 33.49 7.51 5.55
C GLY A 938 32.74 6.90 4.35
N SER A 939 31.92 5.86 4.56
CA SER A 939 31.18 5.12 3.50
C SER A 939 29.95 5.85 2.91
N ARG A 940 29.97 7.20 2.84
CA ARG A 940 28.98 7.98 2.07
C ARG A 940 29.21 7.79 0.56
N PRO A 941 28.15 7.82 -0.28
CA PRO A 941 28.33 7.85 -1.73
C PRO A 941 29.09 9.11 -2.15
N SER A 942 29.81 9.04 -3.26
CA SER A 942 30.59 10.18 -3.81
C SER A 942 29.73 11.28 -4.43
N ILE A 943 28.41 11.07 -4.47
CA ILE A 943 27.37 11.98 -4.95
C ILE A 943 26.19 11.78 -4.00
N ASP A 944 25.63 12.87 -3.50
CA ASP A 944 24.32 12.88 -2.87
C ASP A 944 23.29 13.38 -3.91
N SER A 945 22.07 12.88 -3.83
CA SER A 945 20.99 13.17 -4.78
C SER A 945 19.65 13.33 -4.05
N LYS A 946 18.79 14.26 -4.48
CA LYS A 946 17.40 14.31 -3.99
C LYS A 946 16.39 14.89 -4.97
N VAL A 947 15.17 14.37 -4.93
CA VAL A 947 13.99 15.16 -5.31
C VAL A 947 13.82 16.21 -4.22
N TRP A 948 13.69 17.49 -4.57
CA TRP A 948 13.58 18.58 -3.59
C TRP A 948 12.14 18.75 -3.07
N ILE A 949 11.43 17.65 -2.85
CA ILE A 949 10.12 17.62 -2.17
C ILE A 949 10.28 17.14 -0.74
#